data_AF-A0A2N7N7P4-F1
#
_entry.id   AF-A0A2N7N7P4-F1
#
_cell.length_a   1.000
_cell.length_b   1.000
_cell.length_c   1.000
_cell.angle_alpha   90.00
_cell.angle_beta   90.00
_cell.angle_gamma   90.00
#
_symmetry.space_group_name_H-M   'P 1'
#
loop_
_entity.id
_entity.type
_entity.pdbx_description
1 polymer ?
#
loop_
_entity_poly.entity_id
_entity_poly.type
_entity_poly.pdbx_seq_one_letter_code
_entity_poly.pdbx_strand_id
1 'polypeptide(L)'
;MNISITPSVGVARLGNSEREDFILNPTKIGGLPYECCLDGQDNRNFGLPKSEVTNFKDPAGRVRRQGQVFKIYDDSDEELTLDSPNIEKIVWAVHLANKKAAWYEFRELNGNLLYGEANSYDARDVPFRNKTESNRQSLIIDPGPRTIAGRASGPVEFDQSSVPESYKHASFPNNPVTGGELVTSLGTLFTDAMGRLIVLGGYGKSGGTTELEGYGGGDGWHDDISDGSVTAFVKFNDGTTQTLEAWIVIGSPNFAPEIVNISTLSDTMFDVGVRHFDLVPDLFTDGKFDHNFIANFNRDIKPIIDRMSQYQWVANVQSMSAFFCNQFDYRDNSERNKPQRQKYYQYFRQLDKTVIGDNHQPQQELFDNPEPGDLLPLMPLNSGSNSVSSANAYSLEDNIVQKFLALDETQMFMLKQWADGRFNHDDSSESLVNPMNQASVGNCVGLPMCPGIEVTWNLQNKNVYCAPYQIKRHQNGLYYAENGLDPKRDECEGGGCEPGDLTKRMACPWQADFFNCTIQEINFTQPEVNKAIQNESTGAVTQYSWEGMPSSVEIPNTYEVTLDSSSSENGQPLPPTYFSYWWPPQSPWNVLAGEFSLEGQLQNHVAAGKQVNYARGLNSYSQMIEHWSALAFIRDRNVNNEGFPFFTETERNNELFEFKSVKVGQITGNPQDNETEFPIFFINDNREFLLRHKTIKGKKMAEYLEQRAFKPVKTKNIQPRSGTKLRG
;
A
#
# COMPACT_ATOMS: atom_id res chain seq x y z
N MET A 1 -12.30 -33.64 -16.50
CA MET A 1 -11.23 -32.63 -16.54
C MET A 1 -11.68 -31.53 -15.61
N ASN A 2 -11.02 -31.37 -14.47
CA ASN A 2 -11.22 -30.18 -13.68
C ASN A 2 -10.32 -29.09 -14.29
N ILE A 3 -10.77 -27.85 -14.17
CA ILE A 3 -10.06 -26.68 -14.67
C ILE A 3 -10.10 -25.60 -13.59
N SER A 4 -9.18 -24.65 -13.65
CA SER A 4 -9.07 -23.57 -12.67
C SER A 4 -8.75 -22.24 -13.32
N ILE A 5 -9.22 -21.13 -12.74
CA ILE A 5 -8.77 -19.78 -13.12
C ILE A 5 -7.50 -19.44 -12.34
N THR A 6 -6.53 -18.84 -13.02
CA THR A 6 -5.30 -18.35 -12.42
C THR A 6 -4.98 -16.93 -12.92
N PRO A 7 -4.62 -15.98 -12.05
CA PRO A 7 -4.53 -16.13 -10.60
C PRO A 7 -5.92 -16.27 -9.94
N SER A 8 -5.97 -16.89 -8.75
CA SER A 8 -7.18 -16.96 -7.93
C SER A 8 -7.61 -15.60 -7.40
N VAL A 9 -6.64 -14.71 -7.12
CA VAL A 9 -6.85 -13.30 -6.82
C VAL A 9 -5.93 -12.46 -7.71
N GLY A 10 -6.52 -11.75 -8.65
CA GLY A 10 -5.82 -10.83 -9.54
C GLY A 10 -5.51 -9.48 -8.91
N VAL A 11 -4.47 -8.82 -9.39
CA VAL A 11 -4.09 -7.47 -8.97
C VAL A 11 -3.89 -6.57 -10.18
N ALA A 12 -4.79 -5.59 -10.33
CA ALA A 12 -4.63 -4.48 -11.27
C ALA A 12 -4.35 -3.19 -10.49
N ARG A 13 -3.79 -2.18 -11.18
CA ARG A 13 -3.40 -0.92 -10.54
C ARG A 13 -3.88 0.30 -11.31
N LEU A 14 -4.28 1.32 -10.56
CA LEU A 14 -4.74 2.60 -11.07
C LEU A 14 -3.68 3.30 -11.95
N GLY A 15 -4.14 4.15 -12.85
CA GLY A 15 -3.29 4.93 -13.75
C GLY A 15 -4.11 5.95 -14.53
N ASN A 16 -3.60 7.17 -14.68
CA ASN A 16 -4.31 8.29 -15.29
C ASN A 16 -3.95 8.55 -16.78
N SER A 17 -3.26 7.62 -17.44
CA SER A 17 -2.99 7.67 -18.89
C SER A 17 -4.25 7.42 -19.71
N GLU A 18 -4.15 7.61 -21.04
CA GLU A 18 -5.23 7.25 -21.95
C GLU A 18 -5.67 5.80 -21.79
N ARG A 19 -6.94 5.53 -22.10
CA ARG A 19 -7.54 4.21 -21.95
C ARG A 19 -6.71 3.09 -22.57
N GLU A 20 -6.23 3.31 -23.78
CA GLU A 20 -5.52 2.34 -24.61
C GLU A 20 -4.01 2.27 -24.28
N ASP A 21 -3.51 3.05 -23.31
CA ASP A 21 -2.12 3.00 -22.88
C ASP A 21 -1.97 2.35 -21.50
N PHE A 22 -1.76 1.02 -21.51
CA PHE A 22 -1.62 0.21 -20.30
C PHE A 22 -0.50 -0.83 -20.41
N ILE A 23 -0.08 -1.33 -19.25
CA ILE A 23 0.86 -2.44 -19.08
C ILE A 23 0.13 -3.65 -18.48
N LEU A 24 0.70 -4.84 -18.65
CA LEU A 24 0.19 -6.09 -18.07
C LEU A 24 0.89 -6.40 -16.76
N ASN A 25 0.25 -7.23 -15.94
CA ASN A 25 0.73 -7.64 -14.62
C ASN A 25 2.13 -8.27 -14.63
N PRO A 26 2.86 -8.20 -13.51
CA PRO A 26 4.04 -9.01 -13.27
C PRO A 26 3.72 -10.52 -13.32
N THR A 27 4.75 -11.32 -13.60
CA THR A 27 4.67 -12.79 -13.63
C THR A 27 5.40 -13.47 -12.47
N LYS A 28 5.98 -12.68 -11.56
CA LYS A 28 6.63 -13.13 -10.32
C LYS A 28 6.57 -12.04 -9.25
N ILE A 29 6.83 -12.41 -8.00
CA ILE A 29 7.05 -11.47 -6.89
C ILE A 29 8.29 -10.62 -7.18
N GLY A 30 8.19 -9.29 -7.01
CA GLY A 30 9.27 -8.35 -7.34
C GLY A 30 9.56 -8.24 -8.84
N GLY A 31 8.64 -8.71 -9.68
CA GLY A 31 8.76 -8.63 -11.14
C GLY A 31 8.25 -7.30 -11.68
N LEU A 32 8.88 -6.82 -12.75
CA LEU A 32 8.34 -5.71 -13.51
C LEU A 32 7.05 -6.12 -14.24
N PRO A 33 6.10 -5.17 -14.41
CA PRO A 33 4.98 -5.35 -15.32
C PRO A 33 5.47 -5.40 -16.78
N TYR A 34 4.61 -5.84 -17.70
CA TYR A 34 4.97 -6.08 -19.10
C TYR A 34 4.30 -5.08 -20.05
N GLU A 35 5.01 -4.71 -21.11
CA GLU A 35 4.41 -4.04 -22.26
C GLU A 35 3.33 -4.92 -22.90
N CYS A 36 2.21 -4.30 -23.25
CA CYS A 36 1.09 -4.93 -23.93
C CYS A 36 1.20 -4.74 -25.45
N CYS A 37 0.98 -5.80 -26.23
CA CYS A 37 0.80 -5.68 -27.67
C CYS A 37 -0.57 -5.05 -27.97
N LEU A 38 -0.57 -3.79 -28.41
CA LEU A 38 -1.79 -3.00 -28.68
C LEU A 38 -1.98 -2.69 -30.18
N ASP A 39 -1.22 -3.34 -31.06
CA ASP A 39 -1.25 -3.05 -32.50
C ASP A 39 -2.63 -3.31 -33.11
N GLY A 40 -3.38 -2.23 -33.35
CA GLY A 40 -4.72 -2.27 -33.92
C GLY A 40 -4.79 -2.70 -35.39
N GLN A 41 -3.66 -2.94 -36.06
CA GLN A 41 -3.65 -3.50 -37.42
C GLN A 41 -3.54 -5.03 -37.43
N ASP A 42 -3.04 -5.65 -36.35
CA ASP A 42 -2.87 -7.10 -36.26
C ASP A 42 -3.44 -7.65 -34.94
N ASN A 43 -4.75 -7.90 -34.94
CA ASN A 43 -5.49 -8.52 -33.84
C ASN A 43 -4.92 -9.89 -33.39
N ARG A 44 -3.98 -10.50 -34.13
CA ARG A 44 -3.36 -11.78 -33.77
C ARG A 44 -2.50 -11.70 -32.51
N ASN A 45 -1.97 -10.53 -32.18
CA ASN A 45 -1.11 -10.34 -31.01
C ASN A 45 -1.71 -9.43 -29.94
N PHE A 46 -2.91 -8.91 -30.15
CA PHE A 46 -3.54 -7.97 -29.21
C PHE A 46 -3.61 -8.55 -27.79
N GLY A 47 -3.20 -7.78 -26.78
CA GLY A 47 -3.28 -8.17 -25.37
C GLY A 47 -2.19 -9.14 -24.90
N LEU A 48 -1.27 -9.57 -25.77
CA LEU A 48 -0.17 -10.47 -25.38
C LEU A 48 1.00 -9.67 -24.76
N PRO A 49 1.72 -10.24 -23.77
CA PRO A 49 2.91 -9.61 -23.20
C PRO A 49 4.06 -9.60 -24.21
N LYS A 50 4.82 -8.49 -24.25
CA LYS A 50 5.93 -8.30 -25.21
C LYS A 50 7.30 -8.32 -24.54
N SER A 51 7.52 -7.38 -23.63
CA SER A 51 8.78 -7.19 -22.89
C SER A 51 8.44 -6.63 -21.51
N GLU A 52 9.37 -6.64 -20.58
CA GLU A 52 9.21 -5.83 -19.37
C GLU A 52 9.01 -4.36 -19.73
N VAL A 53 8.32 -3.64 -18.83
CA VAL A 53 7.95 -2.23 -19.02
C VAL A 53 9.16 -1.37 -19.33
N THR A 54 9.01 -0.54 -20.37
CA THR A 54 10.00 0.46 -20.74
C THR A 54 9.80 1.71 -19.89
N ASN A 55 8.60 2.27 -19.93
CA ASN A 55 8.21 3.45 -19.15
C ASN A 55 6.89 3.17 -18.42
N PHE A 56 6.83 3.52 -17.14
CA PHE A 56 5.60 3.43 -16.34
C PHE A 56 4.62 4.57 -16.65
N LYS A 57 5.11 5.65 -17.25
CA LYS A 57 4.33 6.81 -17.61
C LYS A 57 4.31 7.05 -19.12
N ASP A 58 3.23 7.63 -19.59
CA ASP A 58 3.10 8.10 -20.95
C ASP A 58 3.96 9.37 -21.21
N PRO A 59 4.09 9.84 -22.46
CA PRO A 59 4.87 11.05 -22.76
C PRO A 59 4.35 12.34 -22.13
N ALA A 60 3.13 12.38 -21.59
CA ALA A 60 2.60 13.50 -20.82
C ALA A 60 2.92 13.39 -19.32
N GLY A 61 3.56 12.31 -18.88
CA GLY A 61 3.87 12.04 -17.47
C GLY A 61 2.67 11.51 -16.69
N ARG A 62 1.69 10.91 -17.36
CA ARG A 62 0.55 10.23 -16.71
C ARG A 62 0.93 8.77 -16.48
N VAL A 63 0.49 8.19 -15.37
CA VAL A 63 0.78 6.80 -14.99
C VAL A 63 -0.05 5.85 -15.84
N ARG A 64 0.58 4.83 -16.44
CA ARG A 64 -0.10 3.79 -17.21
C ARG A 64 -0.77 2.81 -16.26
N ARG A 65 -2.00 2.37 -16.57
CA ARG A 65 -2.71 1.38 -15.75
C ARG A 65 -2.02 0.02 -15.87
N GLN A 66 -2.00 -0.76 -14.78
CA GLN A 66 -1.59 -2.16 -14.83
C GLN A 66 -2.84 -3.05 -14.92
N GLY A 67 -2.94 -3.84 -15.99
CA GLY A 67 -4.00 -4.80 -16.20
C GLY A 67 -3.63 -6.20 -15.74
N GLN A 68 -4.58 -6.92 -15.15
CA GLN A 68 -4.42 -8.31 -14.77
C GLN A 68 -4.94 -9.23 -15.87
N VAL A 69 -4.07 -10.12 -16.36
CA VAL A 69 -4.44 -11.24 -17.23
C VAL A 69 -4.94 -12.42 -16.38
N PHE A 70 -6.11 -12.97 -16.71
CA PHE A 70 -6.58 -14.23 -16.15
C PHE A 70 -6.55 -15.33 -17.21
N LYS A 71 -6.08 -16.50 -16.78
CA LYS A 71 -5.90 -17.70 -17.59
C LYS A 71 -6.70 -18.86 -17.01
N ILE A 72 -6.93 -19.88 -17.82
CA ILE A 72 -7.56 -21.12 -17.41
C ILE A 72 -6.56 -22.25 -17.60
N TYR A 73 -6.41 -23.12 -16.61
CA TYR A 73 -5.54 -24.28 -16.67
C TYR A 73 -6.33 -25.55 -16.37
N ASP A 74 -5.93 -26.67 -16.94
CA ASP A 74 -6.43 -27.99 -16.55
C ASP A 74 -5.57 -28.64 -15.45
N ASP A 75 -5.96 -29.86 -15.05
CA ASP A 75 -5.28 -30.64 -14.02
C ASP A 75 -3.82 -31.03 -14.37
N SER A 76 -3.39 -30.85 -15.63
CA SER A 76 -2.02 -31.12 -16.09
C SER A 76 -1.18 -29.84 -16.22
N ASP A 77 -1.68 -28.72 -15.68
CA ASP A 77 -1.11 -27.37 -15.83
C ASP A 77 -1.01 -26.91 -17.31
N GLU A 78 -1.82 -27.48 -18.21
CA GLU A 78 -1.91 -27.01 -19.59
C GLU A 78 -2.87 -25.81 -19.67
N GLU A 79 -2.43 -24.72 -20.33
CA GLU A 79 -3.25 -23.54 -20.52
C GLU A 79 -4.38 -23.79 -21.54
N LEU A 80 -5.62 -23.55 -21.14
CA LEU A 80 -6.80 -23.62 -21.98
C LEU A 80 -7.18 -22.25 -22.54
N THR A 81 -7.27 -22.16 -23.86
CA THR A 81 -7.62 -20.94 -24.60
C THR A 81 -8.65 -21.24 -25.69
N LEU A 82 -9.04 -20.24 -26.48
CA LEU A 82 -9.89 -20.46 -27.66
C LEU A 82 -9.19 -21.24 -28.79
N ASP A 83 -7.87 -21.49 -28.68
CA ASP A 83 -7.12 -22.35 -29.61
C ASP A 83 -7.08 -23.82 -29.15
N SER A 84 -7.49 -24.11 -27.91
CA SER A 84 -7.47 -25.46 -27.38
C SER A 84 -8.58 -26.32 -28.04
N PRO A 85 -8.28 -27.57 -28.45
CA PRO A 85 -9.13 -28.35 -29.38
C PRO A 85 -10.52 -28.71 -28.83
N ASN A 86 -10.71 -28.71 -27.51
CA ASN A 86 -11.98 -29.04 -26.87
C ASN A 86 -12.77 -27.82 -26.40
N ILE A 87 -12.27 -26.60 -26.60
CA ILE A 87 -12.93 -25.36 -26.14
C ILE A 87 -13.77 -24.77 -27.28
N GLU A 88 -15.08 -24.68 -27.06
CA GLU A 88 -16.00 -23.99 -27.98
C GLU A 88 -16.02 -22.49 -27.70
N LYS A 89 -16.12 -22.12 -26.40
CA LYS A 89 -16.32 -20.74 -25.98
C LYS A 89 -15.83 -20.51 -24.56
N ILE A 90 -15.24 -19.33 -24.33
CA ILE A 90 -14.95 -18.80 -23.01
C ILE A 90 -15.67 -17.45 -22.88
N VAL A 91 -16.51 -17.32 -21.85
CA VAL A 91 -17.18 -16.06 -21.50
C VAL A 91 -16.75 -15.64 -20.11
N TRP A 92 -16.26 -14.42 -19.98
CA TRP A 92 -15.86 -13.84 -18.71
C TRP A 92 -16.95 -12.90 -18.21
N ALA A 93 -17.22 -12.94 -16.91
CA ALA A 93 -18.06 -11.99 -16.19
C ALA A 93 -17.28 -11.42 -15.00
N VAL A 94 -17.26 -10.11 -14.86
CA VAL A 94 -16.55 -9.42 -13.78
C VAL A 94 -17.50 -8.41 -13.14
N HIS A 95 -17.54 -8.36 -11.80
CA HIS A 95 -18.34 -7.39 -11.05
C HIS A 95 -17.43 -6.66 -10.07
N LEU A 96 -17.06 -5.43 -10.40
CA LEU A 96 -16.28 -4.53 -9.54
C LEU A 96 -17.20 -3.61 -8.76
N ALA A 97 -16.87 -3.32 -7.50
CA ALA A 97 -17.53 -2.26 -6.74
C ALA A 97 -16.56 -1.60 -5.76
N ASN A 98 -16.93 -0.40 -5.30
CA ASN A 98 -16.27 0.31 -4.22
C ASN A 98 -17.28 0.58 -3.08
N LYS A 99 -17.06 -0.06 -1.93
CA LYS A 99 -17.92 0.08 -0.75
C LYS A 99 -17.36 1.05 0.31
N LYS A 100 -16.24 1.75 0.04
CA LYS A 100 -15.52 2.53 1.06
C LYS A 100 -16.38 3.60 1.73
N ALA A 101 -17.13 4.36 0.95
CA ALA A 101 -18.02 5.41 1.47
C ALA A 101 -19.19 4.83 2.28
N ALA A 102 -19.58 3.58 2.01
CA ALA A 102 -20.63 2.85 2.70
C ALA A 102 -20.14 2.06 3.92
N TRP A 103 -18.84 2.07 4.25
CA TRP A 103 -18.28 1.31 5.36
C TRP A 103 -18.01 2.15 6.61
N TYR A 104 -17.48 1.50 7.64
CA TYR A 104 -17.02 2.11 8.89
C TYR A 104 -15.80 3.02 8.69
N GLU A 105 -15.61 3.98 9.60
CA GLU A 105 -14.33 4.70 9.73
C GLU A 105 -13.21 3.71 10.07
N PHE A 106 -12.02 3.93 9.51
CA PHE A 106 -10.87 3.11 9.88
C PHE A 106 -10.33 3.54 11.25
N ARG A 107 -10.36 2.63 12.23
CA ARG A 107 -9.84 2.79 13.60
C ARG A 107 -8.88 1.65 13.95
N GLU A 108 -7.82 1.56 13.17
CA GLU A 108 -6.75 0.55 13.29
C GLU A 108 -7.28 -0.89 13.35
N LEU A 109 -7.24 -1.52 14.53
CA LEU A 109 -7.62 -2.91 14.74
C LEU A 109 -9.08 -3.08 15.22
N ASN A 110 -9.82 -2.00 15.48
CA ASN A 110 -11.24 -2.09 15.84
C ASN A 110 -12.06 -2.60 14.65
N GLY A 111 -12.93 -3.59 14.91
CA GLY A 111 -13.65 -4.36 13.89
C GLY A 111 -12.96 -5.67 13.49
N ASN A 112 -11.69 -5.88 13.88
CA ASN A 112 -10.98 -7.11 13.55
C ASN A 112 -11.41 -8.29 14.44
N LEU A 113 -12.24 -9.17 13.87
CA LEU A 113 -12.79 -10.33 14.56
C LEU A 113 -11.77 -11.44 14.88
N LEU A 114 -10.51 -11.34 14.43
CA LEU A 114 -9.44 -12.21 14.94
C LEU A 114 -9.20 -12.01 16.45
N TYR A 115 -9.56 -10.84 16.99
CA TYR A 115 -9.53 -10.54 18.42
C TYR A 115 -10.86 -10.87 19.13
N GLY A 116 -11.78 -11.54 18.44
CA GLY A 116 -13.08 -11.97 18.96
C GLY A 116 -14.19 -10.92 18.84
N GLU A 117 -15.41 -11.34 19.15
CA GLU A 117 -16.65 -10.55 18.99
C GLU A 117 -16.67 -9.26 19.82
N ALA A 118 -15.96 -9.22 20.95
CA ALA A 118 -15.81 -8.00 21.75
C ALA A 118 -15.02 -6.90 21.02
N ASN A 119 -14.35 -7.23 19.92
CA ASN A 119 -13.68 -6.29 19.03
C ASN A 119 -14.43 -6.03 17.71
N SER A 120 -15.69 -6.46 17.58
CA SER A 120 -16.51 -6.14 16.40
C SER A 120 -16.72 -4.62 16.26
N TYR A 121 -17.10 -4.16 15.07
CA TYR A 121 -17.37 -2.73 14.84
C TYR A 121 -18.45 -2.20 15.79
N ASP A 122 -19.50 -2.98 16.02
CA ASP A 122 -20.60 -2.63 16.91
C ASP A 122 -20.16 -2.62 18.39
N ALA A 123 -19.38 -3.62 18.83
CA ALA A 123 -18.88 -3.67 20.21
C ALA A 123 -17.91 -2.53 20.55
N ARG A 124 -17.22 -2.00 19.53
CA ARG A 124 -16.27 -0.88 19.64
C ARG A 124 -16.86 0.49 19.30
N ASP A 125 -18.18 0.56 19.07
CA ASP A 125 -18.90 1.77 18.67
C ASP A 125 -18.19 2.54 17.54
N VAL A 126 -17.75 1.80 16.52
CA VAL A 126 -17.09 2.40 15.36
C VAL A 126 -18.18 3.04 14.49
N PRO A 127 -18.08 4.35 14.19
CA PRO A 127 -19.08 5.01 13.37
C PRO A 127 -18.95 4.60 11.90
N PHE A 128 -20.08 4.55 11.21
CA PHE A 128 -20.10 4.54 9.75
C PHE A 128 -19.56 5.87 9.19
N ARG A 129 -18.74 5.80 8.13
CA ARG A 129 -18.53 6.96 7.24
C ARG A 129 -19.87 7.37 6.66
N ASN A 130 -20.10 8.65 6.39
CA ASN A 130 -21.37 9.19 5.91
C ASN A 130 -22.55 8.81 6.81
N LYS A 131 -22.36 8.90 8.14
CA LYS A 131 -23.32 8.41 9.15
C LYS A 131 -24.74 8.97 9.02
N THR A 132 -24.91 10.13 8.39
CA THR A 132 -26.21 10.77 8.19
C THR A 132 -26.98 10.25 6.98
N GLU A 133 -26.35 9.45 6.11
CA GLU A 133 -26.99 8.90 4.92
C GLU A 133 -27.87 7.69 5.28
N SER A 134 -29.16 7.79 4.98
CA SER A 134 -30.13 6.74 5.26
C SER A 134 -30.15 5.66 4.18
N ASN A 135 -29.97 6.05 2.90
CA ASN A 135 -29.84 5.13 1.79
C ASN A 135 -28.38 4.71 1.56
N ARG A 136 -27.86 3.90 2.48
CA ARG A 136 -26.46 3.43 2.49
C ARG A 136 -26.01 2.76 1.20
N GLN A 137 -26.89 2.01 0.52
CA GLN A 137 -26.55 1.30 -0.71
C GLN A 137 -26.13 2.29 -1.82
N SER A 138 -26.71 3.50 -1.84
CA SER A 138 -26.36 4.54 -2.82
C SER A 138 -24.96 5.15 -2.63
N LEU A 139 -24.30 4.90 -1.50
CA LEU A 139 -22.91 5.31 -1.26
C LEU A 139 -21.89 4.39 -1.93
N ILE A 140 -22.31 3.17 -2.30
CA ILE A 140 -21.45 2.23 -3.02
C ILE A 140 -21.27 2.77 -4.44
N ILE A 141 -20.07 2.68 -5.00
CA ILE A 141 -19.88 2.83 -6.45
C ILE A 141 -20.02 1.44 -7.04
N ASP A 142 -21.13 1.19 -7.71
CA ASP A 142 -21.49 -0.11 -8.26
C ASP A 142 -22.03 0.04 -9.69
N PRO A 143 -21.18 -0.16 -10.71
CA PRO A 143 -21.59 -0.16 -12.11
C PRO A 143 -22.39 -1.42 -12.51
N GLY A 144 -22.53 -2.41 -11.64
CA GLY A 144 -23.00 -3.75 -11.97
C GLY A 144 -21.96 -4.59 -12.74
N PRO A 145 -22.26 -5.87 -13.00
CA PRO A 145 -21.34 -6.77 -13.70
C PRO A 145 -21.13 -6.37 -15.18
N ARG A 146 -20.01 -6.78 -15.76
CA ARG A 146 -19.72 -6.72 -17.20
C ARG A 146 -19.36 -8.10 -17.72
N THR A 147 -19.76 -8.40 -18.95
CA THR A 147 -19.41 -9.65 -19.63
C THR A 147 -18.61 -9.39 -20.90
N ILE A 148 -17.67 -10.27 -21.20
CA ILE A 148 -16.82 -10.19 -22.40
C ILE A 148 -16.43 -11.60 -22.87
N ALA A 149 -16.30 -11.79 -24.18
CA ALA A 149 -15.92 -13.06 -24.78
C ALA A 149 -15.30 -12.82 -26.16
N GLY A 150 -14.64 -13.84 -26.71
CA GLY A 150 -14.02 -13.78 -28.03
C GLY A 150 -12.57 -13.32 -27.99
N ARG A 151 -11.98 -13.17 -29.18
CA ARG A 151 -10.58 -12.76 -29.34
C ARG A 151 -10.49 -11.27 -29.54
N ALA A 152 -9.44 -10.64 -29.02
CA ALA A 152 -9.13 -9.23 -29.21
C ALA A 152 -10.38 -8.33 -29.05
N SER A 153 -11.18 -8.61 -28.02
CA SER A 153 -12.47 -7.95 -27.80
C SER A 153 -12.36 -6.91 -26.69
N GLY A 154 -13.32 -5.99 -26.67
CA GLY A 154 -13.32 -4.82 -25.81
C GLY A 154 -13.04 -3.54 -26.61
N PRO A 155 -13.00 -2.37 -25.94
CA PRO A 155 -13.20 -2.19 -24.51
C PRO A 155 -14.65 -2.44 -24.06
N VAL A 156 -14.82 -3.02 -22.87
CA VAL A 156 -16.10 -3.00 -22.13
C VAL A 156 -15.89 -2.23 -20.83
N GLU A 157 -16.50 -1.05 -20.72
CA GLU A 157 -16.28 -0.11 -19.61
C GLU A 157 -17.17 -0.42 -18.41
N PHE A 158 -16.66 -0.16 -17.20
CA PHE A 158 -17.44 -0.12 -15.95
C PHE A 158 -17.91 1.30 -15.65
N ASP A 159 -18.47 1.98 -16.66
CA ASP A 159 -18.93 3.36 -16.53
C ASP A 159 -20.45 3.49 -16.33
N GLN A 160 -20.88 4.68 -15.92
CA GLN A 160 -22.29 4.99 -15.68
C GLN A 160 -23.17 4.85 -16.93
N SER A 161 -22.62 5.10 -18.11
CA SER A 161 -23.37 5.03 -19.38
C SER A 161 -23.59 3.61 -19.92
N SER A 162 -22.84 2.64 -19.41
CA SER A 162 -22.80 1.26 -19.88
C SER A 162 -23.37 0.24 -18.88
N VAL A 163 -24.05 0.71 -17.83
CA VAL A 163 -24.73 -0.16 -16.86
C VAL A 163 -25.69 -1.10 -17.58
N PRO A 164 -25.59 -2.44 -17.38
CA PRO A 164 -26.51 -3.39 -17.97
C PRO A 164 -27.95 -3.10 -17.57
N GLU A 165 -28.89 -3.16 -18.51
CA GLU A 165 -30.31 -2.92 -18.22
C GLU A 165 -30.88 -3.85 -17.13
N SER A 166 -30.31 -5.04 -16.97
CA SER A 166 -30.69 -5.99 -15.92
C SER A 166 -30.28 -5.56 -14.51
N TYR A 167 -29.31 -4.65 -14.36
CA TYR A 167 -28.80 -4.21 -13.07
C TYR A 167 -29.47 -2.90 -12.64
N LYS A 168 -30.49 -2.99 -11.78
CA LYS A 168 -31.33 -1.84 -11.40
C LYS A 168 -30.78 -1.00 -10.25
N HIS A 169 -29.77 -1.51 -9.56
CA HIS A 169 -29.21 -0.91 -8.33
C HIS A 169 -27.87 -0.22 -8.56
N ALA A 170 -27.56 0.12 -9.82
CA ALA A 170 -26.31 0.81 -10.11
C ALA A 170 -26.24 2.17 -9.42
N SER A 171 -25.07 2.48 -8.86
CA SER A 171 -24.85 3.70 -8.10
C SER A 171 -23.48 4.29 -8.41
N PHE A 172 -23.48 5.61 -8.57
CA PHE A 172 -22.30 6.43 -8.75
C PHE A 172 -22.48 7.71 -7.91
N PRO A 173 -21.38 8.42 -7.57
CA PRO A 173 -21.49 9.73 -6.94
C PRO A 173 -22.19 10.68 -7.91
N ASN A 174 -23.37 11.21 -7.53
CA ASN A 174 -24.20 12.03 -8.42
C ASN A 174 -24.10 13.54 -8.14
N ASN A 175 -23.52 13.92 -7.00
CA ASN A 175 -23.38 15.32 -6.63
C ASN A 175 -22.10 15.90 -7.25
N PRO A 176 -22.14 17.12 -7.82
CA PRO A 176 -20.92 17.82 -8.21
C PRO A 176 -19.96 17.92 -7.01
N VAL A 177 -18.76 17.37 -7.15
CA VAL A 177 -17.70 17.50 -6.15
C VAL A 177 -17.35 18.98 -5.94
N THR A 178 -16.91 19.35 -4.74
CA THR A 178 -16.35 20.68 -4.43
C THR A 178 -14.82 20.65 -4.39
N GLY A 179 -14.21 19.47 -4.25
CA GLY A 179 -12.78 19.21 -4.39
C GLY A 179 -12.53 17.89 -5.13
N GLY A 180 -11.46 17.83 -5.93
CA GLY A 180 -11.08 16.63 -6.67
C GLY A 180 -11.86 16.42 -7.97
N GLU A 181 -12.06 15.15 -8.33
CA GLU A 181 -12.75 14.68 -9.55
C GLU A 181 -13.84 13.67 -9.24
N LEU A 182 -14.95 13.79 -9.97
CA LEU A 182 -16.05 12.83 -9.88
C LEU A 182 -15.65 11.49 -10.49
N VAL A 183 -15.88 10.40 -9.76
CA VAL A 183 -15.68 9.04 -10.28
C VAL A 183 -16.83 8.64 -11.19
N THR A 184 -16.49 8.24 -12.42
CA THR A 184 -17.47 7.89 -13.47
C THR A 184 -17.25 6.50 -14.06
N SER A 185 -16.17 5.81 -13.68
CA SER A 185 -15.84 4.45 -14.11
C SER A 185 -14.97 3.77 -13.06
N LEU A 186 -15.13 2.46 -12.90
CA LEU A 186 -14.25 1.62 -12.07
C LEU A 186 -13.20 0.83 -12.87
N GLY A 187 -13.21 0.91 -14.20
CA GLY A 187 -12.25 0.22 -15.04
C GLY A 187 -12.78 -0.25 -16.38
N THR A 188 -12.04 -1.19 -16.99
CA THR A 188 -12.28 -1.64 -18.37
C THR A 188 -11.90 -3.12 -18.53
N LEU A 189 -12.67 -3.87 -19.31
CA LEU A 189 -12.35 -5.25 -19.71
C LEU A 189 -11.88 -5.33 -21.17
N PHE A 190 -10.93 -6.22 -21.40
CA PHE A 190 -10.52 -6.69 -22.73
C PHE A 190 -10.40 -8.21 -22.74
N THR A 191 -10.41 -8.79 -23.93
CA THR A 191 -9.81 -10.10 -24.14
C THR A 191 -8.61 -10.01 -25.08
N ASP A 192 -7.59 -10.80 -24.81
CA ASP A 192 -6.44 -10.90 -25.71
C ASP A 192 -6.78 -11.72 -26.98
N ALA A 193 -5.80 -11.86 -27.87
CA ALA A 193 -5.93 -12.62 -29.12
C ALA A 193 -6.25 -14.12 -28.92
N MET A 194 -6.05 -14.66 -27.72
CA MET A 194 -6.30 -16.06 -27.35
C MET A 194 -7.60 -16.23 -26.52
N GLY A 195 -8.28 -15.13 -26.20
CA GLY A 195 -9.51 -15.12 -25.40
C GLY A 195 -9.30 -15.09 -23.88
N ARG A 196 -8.07 -14.81 -23.42
CA ARG A 196 -7.78 -14.54 -22.00
C ARG A 196 -8.41 -13.23 -21.59
N LEU A 197 -8.86 -13.13 -20.34
CA LEU A 197 -9.39 -11.89 -19.80
C LEU A 197 -8.25 -10.95 -19.40
N ILE A 198 -8.40 -9.66 -19.70
CA ILE A 198 -7.58 -8.58 -19.14
C ILE A 198 -8.53 -7.63 -18.40
N VAL A 199 -8.27 -7.38 -17.12
CA VAL A 199 -9.02 -6.43 -16.31
C VAL A 199 -8.13 -5.23 -15.97
N LEU A 200 -8.58 -4.03 -16.34
CA LEU A 200 -7.99 -2.76 -15.94
C LEU A 200 -8.86 -2.11 -14.87
N GLY A 201 -8.22 -1.47 -13.88
CA GLY A 201 -8.90 -0.68 -12.86
C GLY A 201 -9.23 0.76 -13.30
N GLY A 202 -9.62 1.56 -12.32
CA GLY A 202 -9.90 2.98 -12.46
C GLY A 202 -8.71 3.85 -12.86
N TYR A 203 -8.96 5.15 -12.93
CA TYR A 203 -8.02 6.17 -13.43
C TYR A 203 -7.32 6.96 -12.31
N GLY A 204 -7.55 6.60 -11.04
CA GLY A 204 -7.05 7.31 -9.87
C GLY A 204 -7.79 8.62 -9.59
N LYS A 205 -9.06 8.69 -9.98
CA LYS A 205 -9.95 9.80 -9.67
C LYS A 205 -10.43 9.70 -8.23
N SER A 206 -10.37 10.82 -7.53
CA SER A 206 -10.87 10.97 -6.17
C SER A 206 -11.50 12.34 -6.02
N GLY A 207 -12.63 12.43 -5.31
CA GLY A 207 -13.33 13.69 -5.14
C GLY A 207 -14.33 13.64 -4.00
N GLY A 208 -14.76 14.83 -3.55
CA GLY A 208 -15.72 14.94 -2.47
C GLY A 208 -16.37 16.31 -2.38
N THR A 209 -17.36 16.42 -1.49
CA THR A 209 -18.15 17.65 -1.27
C THR A 209 -17.74 18.43 -0.02
N THR A 210 -16.85 17.88 0.80
CA THR A 210 -16.40 18.41 2.07
C THR A 210 -14.90 18.71 2.05
N GLU A 211 -14.44 19.50 3.02
CA GLU A 211 -13.01 19.60 3.32
C GLU A 211 -12.53 18.30 3.95
N LEU A 212 -11.31 17.88 3.62
CA LEU A 212 -10.77 16.65 4.18
C LEU A 212 -10.33 16.86 5.63
N GLU A 213 -10.77 15.94 6.49
CA GLU A 213 -10.43 15.84 7.90
C GLU A 213 -9.95 14.41 8.20
N GLY A 214 -8.88 14.24 8.99
CA GLY A 214 -8.48 12.94 9.56
C GLY A 214 -7.63 11.99 8.67
N TYR A 215 -7.27 10.83 9.26
CA TYR A 215 -6.33 9.82 8.72
C TYR A 215 -6.95 8.92 7.64
N GLY A 216 -8.23 8.55 7.78
CA GLY A 216 -8.90 7.52 6.96
C GLY A 216 -9.87 8.03 5.89
N GLY A 217 -9.87 9.34 5.60
CA GLY A 217 -10.81 9.98 4.68
C GLY A 217 -11.98 10.69 5.37
N GLY A 218 -12.77 11.42 4.59
CA GLY A 218 -13.86 12.27 5.09
C GLY A 218 -15.23 11.91 4.50
N ASP A 219 -16.30 12.22 5.25
CA ASP A 219 -17.68 12.12 4.75
C ASP A 219 -17.83 12.91 3.43
N GLY A 220 -18.59 12.36 2.50
CA GLY A 220 -18.84 12.96 1.18
C GLY A 220 -17.73 12.71 0.14
N TRP A 221 -16.68 11.95 0.47
CA TRP A 221 -15.61 11.59 -0.46
C TRP A 221 -15.77 10.20 -1.09
N HIS A 222 -15.16 10.03 -2.26
CA HIS A 222 -15.09 8.78 -3.01
C HIS A 222 -13.76 8.70 -3.81
N ASP A 223 -13.42 7.47 -4.23
CA ASP A 223 -12.33 7.17 -5.17
C ASP A 223 -12.72 6.02 -6.11
N ASP A 224 -11.88 5.70 -7.09
CA ASP A 224 -12.09 4.64 -8.08
C ASP A 224 -11.28 3.35 -7.83
N ILE A 225 -10.83 3.14 -6.59
CA ILE A 225 -10.41 1.82 -6.11
C ILE A 225 -11.61 0.88 -6.19
N SER A 226 -11.39 -0.41 -6.41
CA SER A 226 -12.45 -1.41 -6.38
C SER A 226 -11.90 -2.82 -6.18
N ASP A 227 -12.78 -3.74 -5.87
CA ASP A 227 -12.51 -5.17 -5.97
C ASP A 227 -13.79 -5.91 -6.34
N GLY A 228 -13.67 -7.18 -6.73
CA GLY A 228 -14.83 -8.05 -6.84
C GLY A 228 -14.61 -9.33 -7.61
N SER A 229 -15.73 -10.00 -7.92
CA SER A 229 -15.73 -11.36 -8.46
C SER A 229 -15.34 -11.39 -9.93
N VAL A 230 -14.55 -12.40 -10.31
CA VAL A 230 -14.27 -12.81 -11.68
C VAL A 230 -14.86 -14.21 -11.89
N THR A 231 -15.62 -14.40 -12.96
CA THR A 231 -16.25 -15.69 -13.30
C THR A 231 -15.96 -16.03 -14.76
N ALA A 232 -15.50 -17.25 -15.01
CA ALA A 232 -15.37 -17.80 -16.37
C ALA A 232 -16.40 -18.89 -16.61
N PHE A 233 -17.15 -18.77 -17.70
CA PHE A 233 -18.04 -19.80 -18.22
C PHE A 233 -17.36 -20.43 -19.44
N VAL A 234 -16.89 -21.66 -19.26
CA VAL A 234 -16.22 -22.43 -20.32
C VAL A 234 -17.23 -23.41 -20.90
N LYS A 235 -17.44 -23.33 -22.22
CA LYS A 235 -18.24 -24.29 -22.97
C LYS A 235 -17.32 -25.15 -23.83
N PHE A 236 -17.47 -26.45 -23.71
CA PHE A 236 -16.70 -27.44 -24.47
C PHE A 236 -17.45 -27.86 -25.74
N ASN A 237 -16.71 -28.40 -26.72
CA ASN A 237 -17.27 -28.83 -28.01
C ASN A 237 -18.28 -29.98 -27.90
N ASP A 238 -18.28 -30.74 -26.80
CA ASP A 238 -19.26 -31.77 -26.50
C ASP A 238 -20.57 -31.23 -25.89
N GLY A 239 -20.66 -29.90 -25.70
CA GLY A 239 -21.80 -29.20 -25.12
C GLY A 239 -21.77 -29.07 -23.61
N THR A 240 -20.79 -29.66 -22.91
CA THR A 240 -20.64 -29.49 -21.46
C THR A 240 -20.14 -28.09 -21.10
N THR A 241 -20.43 -27.65 -19.87
CA THR A 241 -20.03 -26.32 -19.37
C THR A 241 -19.44 -26.41 -17.98
N GLN A 242 -18.41 -25.61 -17.71
CA GLN A 242 -17.86 -25.40 -16.37
C GLN A 242 -17.84 -23.92 -16.01
N THR A 243 -18.12 -23.62 -14.75
CA THR A 243 -18.07 -22.28 -14.18
C THR A 243 -16.94 -22.22 -13.18
N LEU A 244 -16.06 -21.23 -13.34
CA LEU A 244 -14.90 -21.03 -12.49
C LEU A 244 -14.98 -19.66 -11.84
N GLU A 245 -14.43 -19.55 -10.64
CA GLU A 245 -14.45 -18.32 -9.85
C GLU A 245 -13.05 -17.90 -9.43
N ALA A 246 -12.83 -16.59 -9.43
CA ALA A 246 -11.66 -15.91 -8.93
C ALA A 246 -12.09 -14.54 -8.38
N TRP A 247 -11.13 -13.79 -7.85
CA TRP A 247 -11.33 -12.41 -7.40
C TRP A 247 -10.35 -11.46 -8.08
N ILE A 248 -10.63 -10.17 -8.05
CA ILE A 248 -9.66 -9.15 -8.42
C ILE A 248 -9.70 -7.99 -7.43
N VAL A 249 -8.52 -7.45 -7.12
CA VAL A 249 -8.32 -6.21 -6.36
C VAL A 249 -7.67 -5.16 -7.27
N ILE A 250 -8.19 -3.94 -7.22
CA ILE A 250 -7.60 -2.77 -7.87
C ILE A 250 -6.89 -1.94 -6.80
N GLY A 251 -5.57 -1.96 -6.80
CA GLY A 251 -4.73 -1.16 -5.90
C GLY A 251 -4.31 0.17 -6.50
N SER A 252 -3.76 1.06 -5.66
CA SER A 252 -2.99 2.22 -6.15
C SER A 252 -1.72 1.77 -6.92
N PRO A 253 -1.01 2.67 -7.63
CA PRO A 253 0.21 2.29 -8.34
C PRO A 253 1.26 1.67 -7.41
N ASN A 254 2.03 0.69 -7.91
CA ASN A 254 3.24 0.22 -7.23
C ASN A 254 4.41 1.07 -7.72
N PHE A 255 4.83 2.02 -6.91
CA PHE A 255 5.90 2.95 -7.26
C PHE A 255 7.31 2.35 -7.11
N ALA A 256 7.49 1.13 -6.59
CA ALA A 256 8.77 0.44 -6.55
C ALA A 256 8.60 -1.08 -6.79
N PRO A 257 8.14 -1.49 -8.00
CA PRO A 257 7.64 -2.84 -8.25
C PRO A 257 8.65 -3.99 -8.05
N GLU A 258 9.95 -3.68 -8.07
CA GLU A 258 11.02 -4.67 -7.89
C GLU A 258 11.44 -4.84 -6.42
N ILE A 259 10.99 -3.93 -5.53
CA ILE A 259 11.28 -3.96 -4.09
C ILE A 259 10.09 -4.66 -3.41
N VAL A 260 10.37 -5.72 -2.68
CA VAL A 260 9.34 -6.64 -2.16
C VAL A 260 9.13 -6.41 -0.65
N ASN A 261 7.87 -6.36 -0.22
CA ASN A 261 7.51 -6.31 1.20
C ASN A 261 8.02 -7.57 1.93
N ILE A 262 8.54 -7.40 3.16
CA ILE A 262 9.06 -8.53 3.96
C ILE A 262 8.00 -9.63 4.14
N SER A 263 6.79 -9.22 4.50
CA SER A 263 5.59 -10.06 4.47
C SER A 263 4.62 -9.48 3.45
N THR A 264 4.40 -10.22 2.38
CA THR A 264 3.52 -9.89 1.26
C THR A 264 2.11 -10.43 1.51
N LEU A 265 1.11 -9.98 0.74
CA LEU A 265 -0.24 -10.56 0.85
C LEU A 265 -0.26 -12.06 0.47
N SER A 266 0.67 -12.52 -0.38
CA SER A 266 0.85 -13.95 -0.62
C SER A 266 1.29 -14.69 0.64
N ASP A 267 2.19 -14.12 1.45
CA ASP A 267 2.61 -14.74 2.70
C ASP A 267 1.43 -14.82 3.68
N THR A 268 0.61 -13.77 3.77
CA THR A 268 -0.66 -13.78 4.54
C THR A 268 -1.63 -14.87 4.07
N MET A 269 -1.85 -15.01 2.77
CA MET A 269 -2.75 -16.04 2.23
C MET A 269 -2.18 -17.46 2.39
N PHE A 270 -0.86 -17.60 2.34
CA PHE A 270 -0.17 -18.86 2.62
C PHE A 270 -0.34 -19.25 4.09
N ASP A 271 -0.10 -18.32 5.00
CA ASP A 271 -0.27 -18.54 6.44
C ASP A 271 -1.70 -18.95 6.81
N VAL A 272 -2.71 -18.24 6.28
CA VAL A 272 -4.13 -18.63 6.44
C VAL A 272 -4.39 -20.03 5.86
N GLY A 273 -3.84 -20.32 4.68
CA GLY A 273 -3.96 -21.63 4.03
C GLY A 273 -3.40 -22.76 4.88
N VAL A 274 -2.22 -22.56 5.46
CA VAL A 274 -1.55 -23.53 6.34
C VAL A 274 -2.34 -23.73 7.63
N ARG A 275 -2.69 -22.66 8.34
CA ARG A 275 -3.32 -22.76 9.67
C ARG A 275 -4.80 -23.16 9.64
N HIS A 276 -5.49 -22.95 8.53
CA HIS A 276 -6.96 -23.09 8.50
C HIS A 276 -7.50 -23.97 7.36
N PHE A 277 -6.70 -24.33 6.37
CA PHE A 277 -7.16 -25.04 5.18
C PHE A 277 -6.26 -26.21 4.75
N ASP A 278 -5.40 -26.70 5.66
CA ASP A 278 -4.58 -27.90 5.45
C ASP A 278 -3.73 -27.82 4.16
N LEU A 279 -3.27 -26.61 3.81
CA LEU A 279 -2.49 -26.37 2.58
C LEU A 279 -1.17 -27.17 2.58
N VAL A 280 -0.56 -27.33 3.75
CA VAL A 280 0.68 -28.10 3.93
C VAL A 280 0.52 -28.96 5.20
N PRO A 281 -0.08 -30.15 5.10
CA PRO A 281 -0.41 -30.98 6.28
C PRO A 281 0.82 -31.36 7.12
N ASP A 282 1.96 -31.59 6.46
CA ASP A 282 3.23 -31.91 7.13
C ASP A 282 3.81 -30.73 7.95
N LEU A 283 3.34 -29.51 7.67
CA LEU A 283 3.77 -28.29 8.36
C LEU A 283 2.88 -27.97 9.56
N PHE A 284 1.56 -28.15 9.43
CA PHE A 284 0.58 -27.79 10.44
C PHE A 284 -0.53 -28.84 10.52
N THR A 285 -0.66 -29.47 11.69
CA THR A 285 -1.66 -30.52 11.92
C THR A 285 -2.19 -30.43 13.35
N ASP A 286 -3.44 -30.81 13.58
CA ASP A 286 -4.11 -30.74 14.89
C ASP A 286 -3.99 -29.38 15.59
N GLY A 287 -4.05 -28.27 14.83
CA GLY A 287 -4.04 -26.91 15.37
C GLY A 287 -2.67 -26.41 15.86
N LYS A 288 -1.58 -27.05 15.43
CA LYS A 288 -0.21 -26.67 15.80
C LYS A 288 0.77 -26.93 14.64
N PHE A 289 1.86 -26.18 14.62
CA PHE A 289 2.98 -26.45 13.71
C PHE A 289 3.73 -27.73 14.13
N ASP A 290 4.19 -28.54 13.17
CA ASP A 290 5.02 -29.71 13.43
C ASP A 290 6.51 -29.33 13.48
N HIS A 291 7.09 -29.33 14.68
CA HIS A 291 8.51 -29.06 14.90
C HIS A 291 9.48 -30.06 14.22
N ASN A 292 9.00 -31.15 13.63
CA ASN A 292 9.80 -32.05 12.80
C ASN A 292 9.89 -31.61 11.33
N PHE A 293 9.10 -30.63 10.90
CA PHE A 293 9.12 -30.12 9.53
C PHE A 293 10.52 -29.63 9.15
N ILE A 294 11.00 -29.97 7.95
CA ILE A 294 12.30 -29.52 7.45
C ILE A 294 12.08 -28.35 6.48
N ALA A 295 12.47 -27.15 6.91
CA ALA A 295 12.40 -25.96 6.07
C ALA A 295 13.41 -26.04 4.90
N ASN A 296 13.21 -25.22 3.87
CA ASN A 296 14.16 -25.06 2.79
C ASN A 296 14.74 -23.64 2.82
N PHE A 297 16.07 -23.51 2.83
CA PHE A 297 16.71 -22.20 2.92
C PHE A 297 16.32 -21.27 1.77
N ASN A 298 16.36 -21.76 0.52
CA ASN A 298 16.12 -20.94 -0.66
C ASN A 298 14.65 -20.52 -0.81
N ARG A 299 13.71 -21.40 -0.43
CA ARG A 299 12.26 -21.16 -0.50
C ARG A 299 11.73 -20.36 0.69
N ASP A 300 12.15 -20.69 1.91
CA ASP A 300 11.47 -20.23 3.14
C ASP A 300 12.23 -19.12 3.88
N ILE A 301 13.56 -19.04 3.73
CA ILE A 301 14.42 -18.15 4.55
C ILE A 301 15.05 -17.05 3.72
N LYS A 302 15.66 -17.41 2.59
CA LYS A 302 16.35 -16.49 1.68
C LYS A 302 15.43 -15.34 1.25
N PRO A 303 14.13 -15.52 0.93
CA PRO A 303 13.27 -14.40 0.55
C PRO A 303 13.13 -13.36 1.66
N ILE A 304 13.03 -13.77 2.93
CA ILE A 304 12.97 -12.83 4.07
C ILE A 304 14.23 -11.98 4.13
N ILE A 305 15.41 -12.60 3.98
CA ILE A 305 16.71 -11.94 3.98
C ILE A 305 16.83 -10.97 2.79
N ASP A 306 16.50 -11.43 1.59
CA ASP A 306 16.57 -10.63 0.37
C ASP A 306 15.65 -9.40 0.46
N ARG A 307 14.41 -9.58 0.92
CA ARG A 307 13.43 -8.49 1.11
C ARG A 307 13.94 -7.43 2.09
N MET A 308 14.50 -7.84 3.24
CA MET A 308 15.13 -6.90 4.19
C MET A 308 16.29 -6.13 3.55
N SER A 309 17.09 -6.79 2.72
CA SER A 309 18.22 -6.15 2.03
C SER A 309 17.80 -5.06 1.04
N GLN A 310 16.59 -5.15 0.48
CA GLN A 310 16.11 -4.20 -0.53
C GLN A 310 15.57 -2.89 0.09
N TYR A 311 15.12 -2.91 1.35
CA TYR A 311 14.49 -1.72 1.98
C TYR A 311 15.42 -0.50 2.02
N GLN A 312 16.74 -0.68 1.96
CA GLN A 312 17.73 0.40 1.96
C GLN A 312 17.55 1.41 0.81
N TRP A 313 16.92 1.01 -0.29
CA TRP A 313 16.70 1.85 -1.47
C TRP A 313 15.52 2.82 -1.30
N VAL A 314 14.68 2.59 -0.29
CA VAL A 314 13.43 3.33 -0.06
C VAL A 314 13.26 3.79 1.40
N ALA A 315 14.12 3.32 2.31
CA ALA A 315 14.14 3.64 3.74
C ALA A 315 15.55 3.52 4.36
N ASN A 316 15.80 4.29 5.41
CA ASN A 316 17.02 4.23 6.23
C ASN A 316 16.85 3.24 7.39
N VAL A 317 17.10 1.97 7.09
CA VAL A 317 16.92 0.84 8.02
C VAL A 317 18.24 0.11 8.27
N GLN A 318 19.32 0.87 8.48
CA GLN A 318 20.68 0.32 8.58
C GLN A 318 20.86 -0.72 9.70
N SER A 319 20.04 -0.67 10.76
CA SER A 319 20.04 -1.70 11.81
C SER A 319 19.68 -3.10 11.27
N MET A 320 18.90 -3.18 10.19
CA MET A 320 18.59 -4.46 9.53
C MET A 320 19.78 -5.04 8.76
N SER A 321 20.85 -4.28 8.52
CA SER A 321 22.03 -4.76 7.76
C SER A 321 22.72 -5.97 8.38
N ALA A 322 22.65 -6.09 9.71
CA ALA A 322 23.14 -7.26 10.43
C ALA A 322 22.43 -8.56 10.04
N PHE A 323 21.27 -8.49 9.37
CA PHE A 323 20.44 -9.63 9.01
C PHE A 323 20.56 -10.02 7.53
N PHE A 324 21.42 -9.34 6.76
CA PHE A 324 21.71 -9.68 5.36
C PHE A 324 23.18 -9.51 4.95
N CYS A 325 24.09 -9.27 5.91
CA CYS A 325 25.51 -9.05 5.62
C CYS A 325 26.37 -10.33 5.59
N ASN A 326 25.78 -11.51 5.84
CA ASN A 326 26.49 -12.80 5.88
C ASN A 326 27.69 -12.81 6.86
N GLN A 327 27.54 -12.19 8.03
CA GLN A 327 28.56 -12.19 9.09
C GLN A 327 28.85 -13.59 9.68
N PHE A 328 27.99 -14.56 9.37
CA PHE A 328 28.22 -15.99 9.44
C PHE A 328 27.52 -16.65 8.25
N ASP A 329 27.79 -17.93 7.98
CA ASP A 329 27.15 -18.62 6.87
C ASP A 329 25.69 -18.98 7.22
N TYR A 330 24.74 -18.31 6.60
CA TYR A 330 23.31 -18.55 6.82
C TYR A 330 22.85 -19.92 6.30
N ARG A 331 23.62 -20.55 5.40
CA ARG A 331 23.39 -21.90 4.88
C ARG A 331 24.03 -23.00 5.74
N ASP A 332 24.89 -22.68 6.70
CA ASP A 332 25.49 -23.71 7.54
C ASP A 332 24.46 -24.23 8.59
N ASN A 333 23.85 -25.38 8.28
CA ASN A 333 22.88 -26.07 9.15
C ASN A 333 23.52 -26.93 10.25
N SER A 334 24.85 -26.92 10.40
CA SER A 334 25.55 -27.70 11.43
C SER A 334 25.28 -27.19 12.86
N GLU A 335 25.45 -28.08 13.84
CA GLU A 335 25.37 -27.74 15.27
C GLU A 335 26.44 -26.70 15.68
N ARG A 336 27.55 -26.60 14.95
CA ARG A 336 28.58 -25.58 15.19
C ARG A 336 28.06 -24.17 14.94
N ASN A 337 27.25 -23.98 13.89
CA ASN A 337 26.70 -22.68 13.51
C ASN A 337 25.36 -22.35 14.19
N LYS A 338 24.74 -23.33 14.85
CA LYS A 338 23.47 -23.18 15.55
C LYS A 338 23.43 -22.00 16.54
N PRO A 339 24.44 -21.71 17.37
CA PRO A 339 24.40 -20.53 18.25
C PRO A 339 24.23 -19.21 17.49
N GLN A 340 24.82 -19.07 16.30
CA GLN A 340 24.69 -17.87 15.47
C GLN A 340 23.28 -17.75 14.89
N ARG A 341 22.72 -18.85 14.39
CA ARG A 341 21.35 -18.89 13.87
C ARG A 341 20.30 -18.64 14.96
N GLN A 342 20.50 -19.20 16.16
CA GLN A 342 19.65 -18.93 17.33
C GLN A 342 19.71 -17.45 17.73
N LYS A 343 20.91 -16.86 17.79
CA LYS A 343 21.06 -15.43 18.08
C LYS A 343 20.38 -14.55 17.02
N TYR A 344 20.52 -14.89 15.74
CA TYR A 344 19.80 -14.20 14.66
C TYR A 344 18.29 -14.25 14.89
N TYR A 345 17.73 -15.44 15.15
CA TYR A 345 16.30 -15.64 15.38
C TYR A 345 15.78 -14.92 16.64
N GLN A 346 16.56 -14.89 17.72
CA GLN A 346 16.18 -14.23 18.97
C GLN A 346 15.92 -12.73 18.81
N TYR A 347 16.52 -12.08 17.81
CA TYR A 347 16.23 -10.67 17.52
C TYR A 347 14.91 -10.46 16.77
N PHE A 348 14.21 -11.50 16.33
CA PHE A 348 12.90 -11.37 15.70
C PHE A 348 11.80 -11.35 16.76
N ARG A 349 10.93 -10.34 16.70
CA ARG A 349 9.80 -10.23 17.62
C ARG A 349 8.88 -11.43 17.45
N GLN A 350 8.54 -12.07 18.55
CA GLN A 350 7.45 -13.03 18.54
C GLN A 350 6.11 -12.31 18.29
N LEU A 351 5.09 -13.05 17.87
CA LEU A 351 3.77 -12.46 17.63
C LEU A 351 3.04 -12.22 18.95
N ASP A 352 2.30 -11.12 19.01
CA ASP A 352 1.32 -10.90 20.06
C ASP A 352 0.21 -11.95 19.94
N LYS A 353 -0.31 -12.36 21.08
CA LYS A 353 -1.56 -13.11 21.16
C LYS A 353 -2.70 -12.19 20.79
N THR A 354 -3.70 -12.74 20.10
CA THR A 354 -4.93 -12.04 19.72
C THR A 354 -5.91 -11.92 20.90
N VAL A 355 -5.49 -11.20 21.95
CA VAL A 355 -6.24 -11.02 23.20
C VAL A 355 -6.42 -9.53 23.48
N ILE A 356 -7.66 -9.12 23.73
CA ILE A 356 -8.01 -7.73 24.07
C ILE A 356 -7.46 -7.35 25.45
N GLY A 357 -6.90 -6.14 25.56
CA GLY A 357 -6.40 -5.57 26.82
C GLY A 357 -5.04 -6.09 27.29
N ASP A 358 -4.43 -7.06 26.59
CA ASP A 358 -3.07 -7.52 26.89
C ASP A 358 -2.05 -6.67 26.12
N ASN A 359 -1.48 -5.69 26.81
CA ASN A 359 -0.52 -4.75 26.23
C ASN A 359 0.95 -5.11 26.52
N HIS A 360 1.24 -6.10 27.37
CA HIS A 360 2.63 -6.46 27.71
C HIS A 360 3.09 -7.65 26.87
N GLN A 361 3.18 -7.43 25.56
CA GLN A 361 3.46 -8.48 24.59
C GLN A 361 4.69 -8.14 23.72
N PRO A 362 5.25 -9.11 22.97
CA PRO A 362 6.53 -8.92 22.29
C PRO A 362 6.53 -7.80 21.23
N GLN A 363 5.38 -7.47 20.63
CA GLN A 363 5.30 -6.43 19.61
C GLN A 363 5.14 -5.01 20.17
N GLN A 364 5.13 -4.83 21.49
CA GLN A 364 5.30 -3.52 22.12
C GLN A 364 6.79 -3.19 22.38
N GLU A 365 7.67 -4.19 22.32
CA GLU A 365 9.09 -4.04 22.63
C GLU A 365 9.91 -3.60 21.40
N LEU A 366 10.71 -2.54 21.59
CA LEU A 366 11.64 -2.08 20.56
C LEU A 366 12.97 -2.85 20.60
N PHE A 367 13.49 -3.10 21.80
CA PHE A 367 14.78 -3.75 22.08
C PHE A 367 14.55 -4.98 22.97
N ASP A 368 15.31 -6.06 22.77
CA ASP A 368 15.28 -7.22 23.69
C ASP A 368 16.03 -6.92 25.02
N ASN A 369 17.07 -6.09 24.96
CA ASN A 369 17.80 -5.63 26.14
C ASN A 369 18.08 -4.12 26.05
N PRO A 370 17.60 -3.29 26.99
CA PRO A 370 17.83 -1.85 26.99
C PRO A 370 19.22 -1.43 27.52
N GLU A 371 20.08 -2.36 27.93
CA GLU A 371 21.41 -2.04 28.48
C GLU A 371 22.38 -1.46 27.41
N PRO A 372 23.12 -0.38 27.72
CA PRO A 372 24.13 0.18 26.81
C PRO A 372 25.18 -0.86 26.38
N GLY A 373 25.26 -1.12 25.07
CA GLY A 373 26.15 -2.13 24.49
C GLY A 373 25.41 -3.30 23.83
N ASP A 374 24.14 -3.53 24.18
CA ASP A 374 23.28 -4.58 23.63
C ASP A 374 22.04 -4.02 22.89
N LEU A 375 22.04 -2.73 22.58
CA LEU A 375 20.94 -2.03 21.90
C LEU A 375 20.90 -2.33 20.39
N LEU A 376 20.08 -3.28 19.99
CA LEU A 376 19.70 -3.52 18.59
C LEU A 376 18.17 -3.56 18.48
N PRO A 377 17.53 -2.71 17.65
CA PRO A 377 16.09 -2.79 17.45
C PRO A 377 15.70 -4.18 16.93
N LEU A 378 14.62 -4.74 17.46
CA LEU A 378 14.13 -6.05 17.05
C LEU A 378 13.57 -6.03 15.62
N MET A 379 13.54 -7.22 15.03
CA MET A 379 13.24 -7.46 13.63
C MET A 379 11.81 -7.97 13.39
N PRO A 380 11.24 -7.64 12.21
CA PRO A 380 11.71 -6.60 11.30
C PRO A 380 11.55 -5.20 11.93
N LEU A 381 12.49 -4.28 11.69
CA LEU A 381 12.35 -2.91 12.21
C LEU A 381 11.38 -2.10 11.35
N ASN A 382 10.11 -2.13 11.74
CA ASN A 382 9.02 -1.41 11.08
C ASN A 382 7.86 -1.19 12.07
N SER A 383 6.94 -0.30 11.73
CA SER A 383 5.67 -0.15 12.45
C SER A 383 4.84 -1.45 12.42
N GLY A 384 4.08 -1.70 13.49
CA GLY A 384 3.07 -2.75 13.59
C GLY A 384 1.68 -2.25 13.14
N SER A 385 0.63 -3.05 13.36
CA SER A 385 -0.72 -2.73 12.85
C SER A 385 -1.56 -1.81 13.74
N ASN A 386 -1.05 -1.38 14.91
CA ASN A 386 -1.53 -0.20 15.61
C ASN A 386 -0.40 0.46 16.45
N SER A 387 0.31 1.38 15.81
CA SER A 387 1.26 2.31 16.43
C SER A 387 0.70 3.74 16.53
N VAL A 388 -0.62 3.91 16.33
CA VAL A 388 -1.27 5.21 16.11
C VAL A 388 -2.08 5.63 17.33
N SER A 389 -2.88 4.72 17.87
CA SER A 389 -3.87 4.97 18.91
C SER A 389 -3.53 4.17 20.16
N SER A 390 -3.59 4.82 21.32
CA SER A 390 -3.34 4.19 22.64
C SER A 390 -4.49 3.27 23.06
N ALA A 391 -4.29 2.49 24.12
CA ALA A 391 -5.32 1.62 24.70
C ALA A 391 -6.57 2.40 25.16
N ASN A 392 -6.39 3.66 25.56
CA ASN A 392 -7.49 4.54 26.00
C ASN A 392 -8.10 5.40 24.87
N ALA A 393 -7.79 5.11 23.61
CA ALA A 393 -8.38 5.83 22.47
C ALA A 393 -9.87 5.48 22.30
N TYR A 394 -10.60 6.33 21.60
CA TYR A 394 -12.00 6.08 21.20
C TYR A 394 -12.97 5.83 22.36
N SER A 395 -12.70 6.38 23.54
CA SER A 395 -13.47 6.12 24.77
C SER A 395 -13.45 4.65 25.22
N LEU A 396 -12.45 3.89 24.77
CA LEU A 396 -12.14 2.55 25.23
C LEU A 396 -11.09 2.61 26.35
N GLU A 397 -10.88 1.50 27.06
CA GLU A 397 -9.75 1.32 28.00
C GLU A 397 -8.82 0.16 27.57
N ASP A 398 -9.22 -0.55 26.52
CA ASP A 398 -8.67 -1.83 26.07
C ASP A 398 -8.53 -1.88 24.54
N ASN A 399 -8.40 -0.72 23.88
CA ASN A 399 -8.10 -0.64 22.46
C ASN A 399 -6.79 -1.41 22.17
N ILE A 400 -6.79 -2.24 21.14
CA ILE A 400 -5.68 -3.15 20.86
C ILE A 400 -4.50 -2.34 20.32
N VAL A 401 -3.35 -2.41 21.00
CA VAL A 401 -2.10 -1.78 20.57
C VAL A 401 -1.17 -2.83 19.97
N GLN A 402 -0.56 -2.57 18.82
CA GLN A 402 0.45 -3.43 18.20
C GLN A 402 1.51 -2.53 17.54
N LYS A 403 2.56 -2.20 18.29
CA LYS A 403 3.45 -1.07 17.97
C LYS A 403 4.44 -1.38 16.86
N PHE A 404 5.06 -2.55 16.91
CA PHE A 404 6.15 -2.91 16.02
C PHE A 404 5.84 -4.19 15.24
N LEU A 405 6.47 -4.32 14.09
CA LEU A 405 6.26 -5.45 13.20
C LEU A 405 6.85 -6.74 13.76
N ALA A 406 6.14 -7.84 13.54
CA ALA A 406 6.65 -9.21 13.55
C ALA A 406 6.41 -9.83 12.16
N LEU A 407 7.09 -10.93 11.85
CA LEU A 407 6.70 -11.77 10.70
C LEU A 407 5.35 -12.43 10.98
N ASP A 408 4.67 -12.96 9.95
CA ASP A 408 3.50 -13.81 10.18
C ASP A 408 3.87 -15.14 10.87
N GLU A 409 2.87 -15.86 11.38
CA GLU A 409 3.08 -17.07 12.19
C GLU A 409 3.89 -18.13 11.42
N THR A 410 3.56 -18.35 10.15
CA THR A 410 4.22 -19.35 9.30
C THR A 410 5.66 -18.95 8.96
N GLN A 411 5.92 -17.70 8.59
CA GLN A 411 7.28 -17.19 8.36
C GLN A 411 8.14 -17.29 9.63
N MET A 412 7.59 -16.92 10.79
CA MET A 412 8.27 -17.02 12.08
C MET A 412 8.59 -18.47 12.43
N PHE A 413 7.65 -19.39 12.19
CA PHE A 413 7.88 -20.82 12.40
C PHE A 413 9.00 -21.35 11.50
N MET A 414 9.00 -21.03 10.20
CA MET A 414 10.05 -21.44 9.28
C MET A 414 11.43 -20.90 9.71
N LEU A 415 11.48 -19.63 10.15
CA LEU A 415 12.70 -19.04 10.68
C LEU A 415 13.19 -19.76 11.95
N LYS A 416 12.29 -20.25 12.80
CA LYS A 416 12.65 -21.09 13.95
C LYS A 416 13.21 -22.45 13.54
N GLN A 417 12.62 -23.12 12.54
CA GLN A 417 13.15 -24.38 12.02
C GLN A 417 14.55 -24.18 11.44
N TRP A 418 14.76 -23.09 10.69
CA TRP A 418 16.08 -22.67 10.24
C TRP A 418 17.04 -22.42 11.41
N ALA A 419 16.60 -21.75 12.47
CA ALA A 419 17.44 -21.50 13.65
C ALA A 419 17.85 -22.80 14.37
N ASP A 420 16.97 -23.81 14.37
CA ASP A 420 17.18 -25.11 15.01
C ASP A 420 18.09 -26.06 14.20
N GLY A 421 18.34 -25.76 12.92
CA GLY A 421 19.14 -26.60 12.02
C GLY A 421 18.29 -27.60 11.24
N ARG A 422 16.96 -27.45 11.29
CA ARG A 422 15.99 -28.29 10.59
C ARG A 422 15.69 -27.71 9.22
N PHE A 423 16.72 -27.59 8.40
CA PHE A 423 16.57 -27.10 7.04
C PHE A 423 17.55 -27.72 6.05
N ASN A 424 17.17 -27.71 4.77
CA ASN A 424 17.99 -28.14 3.64
C ASN A 424 18.24 -26.99 2.63
N HIS A 425 18.99 -27.30 1.57
CA HIS A 425 19.41 -26.35 0.52
C HIS A 425 18.97 -26.80 -0.87
N ASP A 426 18.02 -27.73 -0.95
CA ASP A 426 17.70 -28.37 -2.21
C ASP A 426 17.04 -27.35 -3.14
N ASP A 427 17.69 -27.07 -4.27
CA ASP A 427 17.20 -26.12 -5.29
C ASP A 427 15.95 -26.64 -6.02
N SER A 428 15.60 -27.92 -5.84
CA SER A 428 14.48 -28.60 -6.49
C SER A 428 13.20 -28.65 -5.65
N SER A 429 13.06 -27.82 -4.60
CA SER A 429 11.84 -27.83 -3.80
C SER A 429 10.66 -27.35 -4.64
N GLU A 430 9.65 -28.20 -4.82
CA GLU A 430 8.41 -27.83 -5.49
C GLU A 430 7.76 -26.62 -4.81
N SER A 431 7.15 -25.76 -5.61
CA SER A 431 6.38 -24.64 -5.10
C SER A 431 5.16 -25.17 -4.35
N LEU A 432 4.98 -24.74 -3.09
CA LEU A 432 3.86 -25.16 -2.25
C LEU A 432 2.51 -24.58 -2.71
N VAL A 433 2.56 -23.59 -3.60
CA VAL A 433 1.40 -22.88 -4.17
C VAL A 433 1.69 -22.61 -5.64
N ASN A 434 0.65 -22.53 -6.47
CA ASN A 434 0.79 -22.09 -7.86
C ASN A 434 1.53 -20.73 -7.93
N PRO A 435 2.70 -20.65 -8.61
CA PRO A 435 3.50 -19.43 -8.67
C PRO A 435 2.78 -18.22 -9.25
N MET A 436 1.78 -18.41 -10.11
CA MET A 436 1.00 -17.31 -10.67
C MET A 436 0.04 -16.69 -9.64
N ASN A 437 -0.46 -17.47 -8.67
CA ASN A 437 -1.21 -16.91 -7.54
C ASN A 437 -0.28 -16.05 -6.68
N GLN A 438 0.95 -16.50 -6.46
CA GLN A 438 1.95 -15.71 -5.72
C GLN A 438 2.39 -14.46 -6.50
N ALA A 439 2.51 -14.55 -7.83
CA ALA A 439 2.92 -13.45 -8.69
C ALA A 439 1.96 -12.26 -8.69
N SER A 440 0.67 -12.48 -8.38
CA SER A 440 -0.29 -11.37 -8.25
C SER A 440 -0.21 -10.77 -6.84
N VAL A 441 -0.70 -11.48 -5.83
CA VAL A 441 -0.84 -10.97 -4.46
C VAL A 441 0.49 -10.80 -3.73
N GLY A 442 1.55 -11.50 -4.14
CA GLY A 442 2.89 -11.31 -3.58
C GLY A 442 3.52 -9.96 -3.90
N ASN A 443 2.92 -9.20 -4.83
CA ASN A 443 3.28 -7.81 -5.12
C ASN A 443 2.40 -6.79 -4.36
N CYS A 444 1.66 -7.23 -3.33
CA CYS A 444 0.87 -6.39 -2.42
C CYS A 444 1.42 -6.46 -0.99
N VAL A 445 1.06 -5.47 -0.17
CA VAL A 445 1.43 -5.43 1.25
C VAL A 445 0.70 -6.52 2.02
N GLY A 446 1.44 -7.32 2.80
CA GLY A 446 0.88 -8.27 3.77
C GLY A 446 0.86 -7.71 5.19
N LEU A 447 1.98 -7.15 5.65
CA LEU A 447 2.09 -6.52 6.98
C LEU A 447 2.96 -5.24 6.95
N PRO A 448 2.74 -4.28 7.88
CA PRO A 448 1.58 -4.18 8.79
C PRO A 448 0.29 -3.84 8.03
N MET A 449 -0.87 -3.86 8.70
CA MET A 449 -2.17 -3.50 8.11
C MET A 449 -2.87 -2.42 8.95
N CYS A 450 -2.51 -1.15 8.73
CA CYS A 450 -3.05 0.01 9.45
C CYS A 450 -3.39 1.23 8.55
N PRO A 451 -4.24 1.10 7.51
CA PRO A 451 -4.91 -0.12 7.07
C PRO A 451 -4.06 -1.01 6.17
N GLY A 452 -2.98 -0.50 5.57
CA GLY A 452 -2.25 -1.17 4.49
C GLY A 452 -2.26 -0.28 3.25
N ILE A 453 -2.09 -0.87 2.06
CA ILE A 453 -2.16 -0.14 0.78
C ILE A 453 -3.28 -0.67 -0.12
N GLU A 454 -3.22 -1.94 -0.53
CA GLU A 454 -4.23 -2.52 -1.42
C GLU A 454 -5.46 -3.04 -0.68
N VAL A 455 -5.22 -3.71 0.45
CA VAL A 455 -6.22 -4.38 1.31
C VAL A 455 -5.77 -4.27 2.77
N THR A 456 -6.57 -4.82 3.70
CA THR A 456 -6.26 -4.79 5.14
C THR A 456 -6.47 -6.15 5.81
N TRP A 457 -6.47 -6.15 7.15
CA TRP A 457 -6.47 -7.32 8.04
C TRP A 457 -7.64 -8.28 7.84
N ASN A 458 -8.69 -7.93 7.10
CA ASN A 458 -9.76 -8.87 6.77
C ASN A 458 -9.23 -10.07 5.98
N LEU A 459 -8.16 -9.91 5.20
CA LEU A 459 -7.50 -10.98 4.47
C LEU A 459 -6.73 -11.96 5.38
N GLN A 460 -6.57 -11.66 6.67
CA GLN A 460 -6.05 -12.61 7.67
C GLN A 460 -7.16 -13.52 8.23
N ASN A 461 -8.43 -13.20 7.98
CA ASN A 461 -9.56 -13.96 8.50
C ASN A 461 -9.95 -15.11 7.57
N LYS A 462 -9.92 -16.35 8.09
CA LYS A 462 -10.29 -17.55 7.34
C LYS A 462 -11.70 -17.51 6.73
N ASN A 463 -12.64 -16.75 7.31
CA ASN A 463 -14.03 -16.67 6.82
C ASN A 463 -14.15 -16.01 5.43
N VAL A 464 -13.12 -15.25 5.02
CA VAL A 464 -13.00 -14.68 3.67
C VAL A 464 -12.71 -15.73 2.60
N TYR A 465 -12.25 -16.92 2.99
CA TYR A 465 -11.75 -17.94 2.07
C TYR A 465 -12.65 -19.20 2.05
N CYS A 466 -12.70 -19.86 0.90
CA CYS A 466 -13.32 -21.19 0.76
C CYS A 466 -12.30 -22.32 0.64
N ALA A 467 -11.08 -21.99 0.21
CA ALA A 467 -9.92 -22.86 0.08
C ALA A 467 -8.65 -21.99 0.14
N PRO A 468 -7.43 -22.56 0.25
CA PRO A 468 -6.21 -21.78 0.20
C PRO A 468 -6.18 -20.87 -1.04
N TYR A 469 -5.86 -19.59 -0.85
CA TYR A 469 -5.82 -18.58 -1.90
C TYR A 469 -7.15 -18.28 -2.64
N GLN A 470 -8.27 -18.90 -2.28
CA GLN A 470 -9.56 -18.72 -2.96
C GLN A 470 -10.56 -17.94 -2.10
N ILE A 471 -10.95 -16.77 -2.58
CA ILE A 471 -11.94 -15.92 -1.91
C ILE A 471 -13.31 -16.57 -2.01
N LYS A 472 -13.97 -16.75 -0.87
CA LYS A 472 -15.33 -17.29 -0.81
C LYS A 472 -16.29 -16.23 -1.30
N ARG A 473 -17.05 -16.52 -2.35
CA ARG A 473 -18.10 -15.62 -2.84
C ARG A 473 -19.38 -15.72 -1.99
N HIS A 474 -20.05 -14.60 -1.73
CA HIS A 474 -21.31 -14.58 -0.97
C HIS A 474 -22.51 -15.03 -1.82
N GLN A 475 -22.78 -14.32 -2.92
CA GLN A 475 -23.90 -14.58 -3.82
C GLN A 475 -23.47 -14.41 -5.29
N ASN A 476 -24.32 -14.80 -6.23
CA ASN A 476 -24.04 -14.71 -7.66
C ASN A 476 -24.61 -13.42 -8.30
N GLY A 477 -24.29 -13.19 -9.57
CA GLY A 477 -24.74 -11.99 -10.30
C GLY A 477 -26.27 -11.87 -10.46
N LEU A 478 -27.04 -12.98 -10.39
CA LEU A 478 -28.50 -12.91 -10.45
C LEU A 478 -29.07 -12.31 -9.17
N TYR A 479 -28.55 -12.72 -8.01
CA TYR A 479 -28.92 -12.13 -6.73
C TYR A 479 -28.64 -10.62 -6.69
N TYR A 480 -27.44 -10.21 -7.11
CA TYR A 480 -27.07 -8.78 -7.11
C TYR A 480 -27.88 -7.96 -8.13
N ALA A 481 -28.28 -8.54 -9.26
CA ALA A 481 -29.17 -7.85 -10.20
C ALA A 481 -30.53 -7.51 -9.57
N GLU A 482 -31.04 -8.39 -8.70
CA GLU A 482 -32.32 -8.22 -8.01
C GLU A 482 -32.20 -7.34 -6.75
N ASN A 483 -31.10 -7.43 -6.00
CA ASN A 483 -30.99 -6.86 -4.64
C ASN A 483 -29.94 -5.75 -4.49
N GLY A 484 -29.01 -5.62 -5.44
CA GLY A 484 -27.81 -4.81 -5.28
C GLY A 484 -26.86 -5.42 -4.24
N LEU A 485 -25.85 -4.64 -3.84
CA LEU A 485 -24.88 -5.02 -2.83
C LEU A 485 -25.33 -4.58 -1.42
N ASP A 486 -24.95 -5.32 -0.38
CA ASP A 486 -25.25 -4.96 1.00
C ASP A 486 -24.19 -3.97 1.54
N PRO A 487 -24.58 -2.74 1.90
CA PRO A 487 -23.64 -1.73 2.40
C PRO A 487 -23.15 -1.97 3.83
N LYS A 488 -23.82 -2.83 4.62
CA LYS A 488 -23.54 -3.03 6.05
C LYS A 488 -22.96 -4.40 6.38
N ARG A 489 -23.03 -5.34 5.45
CA ARG A 489 -22.55 -6.71 5.66
C ARG A 489 -21.04 -6.78 5.86
N ASP A 490 -20.63 -7.40 6.97
CA ASP A 490 -19.23 -7.77 7.22
C ASP A 490 -18.98 -9.21 6.80
N GLU A 491 -18.09 -9.41 5.82
CA GLU A 491 -17.70 -10.73 5.35
C GLU A 491 -16.92 -11.56 6.40
N CYS A 492 -16.29 -10.88 7.37
CA CYS A 492 -15.54 -11.51 8.45
C CYS A 492 -16.45 -12.23 9.46
N GLU A 493 -17.71 -11.79 9.58
CA GLU A 493 -18.76 -12.49 10.36
C GLU A 493 -19.22 -13.79 9.69
N GLY A 494 -18.91 -13.95 8.39
CA GLY A 494 -19.13 -15.18 7.63
C GLY A 494 -20.02 -15.00 6.41
N GLY A 495 -20.09 -16.06 5.58
CA GLY A 495 -20.94 -16.12 4.39
C GLY A 495 -20.26 -15.72 3.08
N GLY A 496 -18.97 -15.36 3.07
CA GLY A 496 -18.21 -14.99 1.86
C GLY A 496 -18.18 -13.49 1.57
N CYS A 497 -17.62 -13.08 0.44
CA CYS A 497 -17.42 -11.69 0.05
C CYS A 497 -18.37 -11.30 -1.09
N GLU A 498 -18.77 -10.03 -1.07
CA GLU A 498 -19.40 -9.32 -2.17
C GLU A 498 -18.38 -8.40 -2.86
N PRO A 499 -18.61 -7.98 -4.12
CA PRO A 499 -17.83 -6.92 -4.75
C PRO A 499 -17.63 -5.71 -3.84
N GLY A 500 -16.37 -5.25 -3.72
CA GLY A 500 -15.97 -4.13 -2.88
C GLY A 500 -15.62 -4.49 -1.44
N ASP A 501 -15.82 -5.74 -1.00
CA ASP A 501 -15.58 -6.13 0.40
C ASP A 501 -14.08 -6.13 0.78
N LEU A 502 -13.17 -6.37 -0.17
CA LEU A 502 -11.74 -6.48 0.16
C LEU A 502 -11.08 -5.10 0.34
N THR A 503 -11.64 -4.06 -0.28
CA THR A 503 -11.07 -2.70 -0.30
C THR A 503 -11.87 -1.68 0.53
N LYS A 504 -13.07 -2.02 1.02
CA LYS A 504 -13.96 -1.07 1.73
C LYS A 504 -13.40 -0.45 3.01
N ARG A 505 -12.45 -1.14 3.66
CA ARG A 505 -11.82 -0.69 4.91
C ARG A 505 -10.70 0.32 4.72
N MET A 506 -10.14 0.43 3.51
CA MET A 506 -9.06 1.37 3.19
C MET A 506 -9.53 2.82 3.26
N ALA A 507 -8.63 3.80 3.25
CA ALA A 507 -9.00 5.21 3.28
C ALA A 507 -9.86 5.63 2.08
N CYS A 508 -10.72 6.62 2.32
CA CYS A 508 -11.65 7.16 1.34
C CYS A 508 -11.46 8.69 1.21
N PRO A 509 -10.57 9.17 0.33
CA PRO A 509 -9.90 8.43 -0.75
C PRO A 509 -8.53 7.82 -0.38
N TRP A 510 -8.04 6.89 -1.19
CA TRP A 510 -6.78 6.14 -0.98
C TRP A 510 -5.51 7.01 -0.89
N GLN A 511 -5.52 8.21 -1.49
CA GLN A 511 -4.38 9.12 -1.38
C GLN A 511 -4.13 9.57 0.08
N ALA A 512 -5.10 9.42 0.98
CA ALA A 512 -4.88 9.64 2.42
C ALA A 512 -3.91 8.61 2.99
N ASP A 513 -4.15 7.31 2.71
CA ASP A 513 -3.27 6.22 3.10
C ASP A 513 -1.87 6.46 2.54
N PHE A 514 -1.77 6.88 1.27
CA PHE A 514 -0.47 7.14 0.65
C PHE A 514 0.25 8.39 1.22
N PHE A 515 -0.48 9.43 1.60
CA PHE A 515 0.10 10.60 2.27
C PHE A 515 0.52 10.28 3.72
N ASN A 516 -0.20 9.42 4.42
CA ASN A 516 0.13 9.07 5.80
C ASN A 516 1.15 7.93 5.91
N CYS A 517 1.18 7.01 4.94
CA CYS A 517 2.14 5.92 4.83
C CYS A 517 3.54 6.46 4.54
N THR A 518 4.20 6.84 5.61
CA THR A 518 5.55 7.39 5.57
C THR A 518 6.32 6.79 6.73
N ILE A 519 6.24 7.44 7.88
CA ILE A 519 6.91 7.09 9.11
C ILE A 519 5.97 7.33 10.29
N GLN A 520 6.30 6.72 11.42
CA GLN A 520 5.65 6.91 12.70
C GLN A 520 6.72 7.08 13.77
N GLU A 521 6.54 8.07 14.64
CA GLU A 521 7.27 8.13 15.90
C GLU A 521 6.51 7.28 16.92
N ILE A 522 7.13 6.20 17.36
CA ILE A 522 6.49 5.16 18.18
C ILE A 522 7.09 5.18 19.59
N ASN A 523 6.25 5.36 20.61
CA ASN A 523 6.67 5.18 21.99
C ASN A 523 7.11 3.73 22.24
N PHE A 524 8.21 3.52 22.95
CA PHE A 524 8.73 2.18 23.26
C PHE A 524 8.93 1.95 24.77
N THR A 525 8.31 2.75 25.62
CA THR A 525 8.48 2.66 27.09
C THR A 525 7.20 2.38 27.86
N GLN A 526 6.03 2.61 27.25
CA GLN A 526 4.72 2.39 27.84
C GLN A 526 3.90 1.52 26.89
N PRO A 527 3.81 0.21 27.10
CA PRO A 527 3.27 -0.73 26.12
C PRO A 527 1.85 -0.37 25.61
N GLU A 528 0.99 0.16 26.48
CA GLU A 528 -0.39 0.58 26.21
C GLU A 528 -0.54 1.98 25.59
N VAL A 529 0.54 2.78 25.50
CA VAL A 529 0.48 4.18 25.07
C VAL A 529 1.22 4.39 23.75
N ASN A 530 0.50 4.84 22.73
CA ASN A 530 1.08 5.38 21.50
C ASN A 530 1.19 6.91 21.58
N LYS A 531 0.12 7.58 21.97
CA LYS A 531 0.02 9.05 22.09
C LYS A 531 -0.50 9.49 23.47
N ALA A 532 -0.07 10.68 23.90
CA ALA A 532 -0.50 11.34 25.13
C ALA A 532 -0.70 12.85 24.92
N ILE A 533 -1.49 13.50 25.78
CA ILE A 533 -1.62 14.96 25.78
C ILE A 533 -0.34 15.58 26.35
N GLN A 534 0.33 16.40 25.55
CA GLN A 534 1.50 17.15 25.99
C GLN A 534 1.08 18.58 26.37
N ASN A 535 1.45 18.99 27.58
CA ASN A 535 1.36 20.36 28.05
C ASN A 535 2.79 20.92 28.15
N GLU A 536 3.06 22.00 27.42
CA GLU A 536 4.34 22.70 27.45
C GLU A 536 4.14 24.08 28.04
N SER A 537 4.99 24.45 29.00
CA SER A 537 5.01 25.78 29.60
C SER A 537 6.43 26.34 29.55
N THR A 538 6.56 27.51 28.92
CA THR A 538 7.81 28.26 28.82
C THR A 538 7.69 29.54 29.62
N GLY A 539 8.55 29.69 30.62
CA GLY A 539 8.68 30.93 31.39
C GLY A 539 9.98 31.63 31.06
N ALA A 540 9.93 32.92 30.72
CA ALA A 540 11.11 33.75 30.54
C ALA A 540 11.07 34.96 31.48
N VAL A 541 12.23 35.29 32.06
CA VAL A 541 12.45 36.51 32.83
C VAL A 541 13.46 37.36 32.06
N THR A 542 13.00 38.46 31.47
CA THR A 542 13.84 39.42 30.77
C THR A 542 14.21 40.56 31.71
N GLN A 543 15.49 40.72 32.00
CA GLN A 543 16.02 41.82 32.78
C GLN A 543 16.63 42.87 31.85
N TYR A 544 16.15 44.11 31.95
CA TYR A 544 16.72 45.25 31.25
C TYR A 544 17.60 46.04 32.23
N SER A 545 18.84 46.32 31.80
CA SER A 545 19.79 47.16 32.53
C SER A 545 20.43 48.16 31.57
N TRP A 546 20.82 49.33 32.08
CA TRP A 546 21.40 50.41 31.29
C TRP A 546 22.82 50.72 31.75
N GLU A 547 23.79 50.68 30.83
CA GLU A 547 25.19 51.00 31.08
C GLU A 547 25.63 52.27 30.32
N GLY A 548 26.78 52.85 30.68
CA GLY A 548 27.36 54.02 29.98
C GLY A 548 26.75 55.39 30.36
N MET A 549 26.02 55.47 31.46
CA MET A 549 25.40 56.70 31.97
C MET A 549 26.44 57.60 32.70
N PRO A 550 26.22 58.92 32.77
CA PRO A 550 27.03 59.80 33.62
C PRO A 550 27.02 59.35 35.08
N SER A 551 28.12 59.51 35.81
CA SER A 551 28.30 59.01 37.19
C SER A 551 27.30 59.55 38.23
N SER A 552 26.47 60.54 37.87
CA SER A 552 25.39 61.09 38.70
C SER A 552 24.01 60.51 38.41
N VAL A 553 23.88 59.55 37.48
CA VAL A 553 22.59 58.99 37.05
C VAL A 553 22.59 57.48 37.26
N GLU A 554 21.66 57.00 38.08
CA GLU A 554 21.39 55.58 38.31
C GLU A 554 19.97 55.25 37.82
N ILE A 555 19.85 54.24 36.96
CA ILE A 555 18.55 53.74 36.47
C ILE A 555 18.39 52.32 37.01
N PRO A 556 17.33 52.03 37.77
CA PRO A 556 17.08 50.70 38.29
C PRO A 556 16.74 49.73 37.15
N ASN A 557 17.16 48.48 37.29
CA ASN A 557 16.79 47.42 36.36
C ASN A 557 15.27 47.24 36.32
N THR A 558 14.74 47.01 35.13
CA THR A 558 13.35 46.58 34.96
C THR A 558 13.30 45.10 34.59
N TYR A 559 12.25 44.42 35.02
CA TYR A 559 12.05 43.00 34.76
C TYR A 559 10.71 42.81 34.06
N GLU A 560 10.70 41.91 33.09
CA GLU A 560 9.51 41.46 32.39
C GLU A 560 9.46 39.94 32.52
N VAL A 561 8.31 39.40 32.91
CA VAL A 561 8.10 37.96 33.03
C VAL A 561 7.04 37.58 32.00
N THR A 562 7.40 36.67 31.09
CA THR A 562 6.47 36.05 30.15
C THR A 562 6.28 34.59 30.49
N LEU A 563 5.04 34.13 30.38
CA LEU A 563 4.64 32.74 30.59
C LEU A 563 3.75 32.36 29.41
N ASP A 564 4.27 31.48 28.55
CA ASP A 564 3.51 30.90 27.45
C ASP A 564 3.23 29.44 27.75
N SER A 565 1.98 29.02 27.59
CA SER A 565 1.56 27.64 27.79
C SER A 565 0.77 27.15 26.58
N SER A 566 1.09 25.96 26.09
CA SER A 566 0.37 25.29 25.01
C SER A 566 0.05 23.84 25.37
N SER A 567 -1.08 23.34 24.86
CA SER A 567 -1.51 21.96 25.03
C SER A 567 -1.81 21.34 23.66
N SER A 568 -1.43 20.08 23.45
CA SER A 568 -1.77 19.35 22.22
C SER A 568 -3.24 18.91 22.24
N GLU A 569 -4.05 19.31 21.26
CA GLU A 569 -5.50 18.97 21.23
C GLU A 569 -5.78 17.48 20.95
N ASN A 570 -5.00 16.82 20.08
CA ASN A 570 -5.25 15.45 19.60
C ASN A 570 -4.21 14.41 20.09
N GLY A 571 -3.43 14.77 21.11
CA GLY A 571 -2.28 13.99 21.59
C GLY A 571 -1.10 13.93 20.62
N GLN A 572 0.09 13.75 21.15
CA GLN A 572 1.33 13.53 20.39
C GLN A 572 1.97 12.20 20.80
N PRO A 573 2.82 11.59 19.96
CA PRO A 573 3.59 10.41 20.35
C PRO A 573 4.28 10.60 21.70
N LEU A 574 4.08 9.67 22.65
CA LEU A 574 4.64 9.80 24.00
C LEU A 574 6.17 9.60 23.96
N PRO A 575 6.99 10.58 24.38
CA PRO A 575 8.44 10.38 24.45
C PRO A 575 8.86 9.36 25.54
N PRO A 576 10.01 8.68 25.38
CA PRO A 576 10.84 8.66 24.17
C PRO A 576 10.16 7.87 23.04
N THR A 577 10.44 8.28 21.81
CA THR A 577 9.92 7.65 20.60
C THR A 577 11.03 7.12 19.72
N TYR A 578 10.69 6.17 18.85
CA TYR A 578 11.58 5.66 17.80
C TYR A 578 10.98 5.91 16.42
N PHE A 579 11.82 6.38 15.50
CA PHE A 579 11.44 6.64 14.12
C PHE A 579 11.30 5.33 13.35
N SER A 580 10.07 4.96 13.01
CA SER A 580 9.73 3.68 12.38
C SER A 580 9.02 3.92 11.05
N TYR A 581 9.23 3.04 10.07
CA TYR A 581 8.59 3.14 8.76
C TYR A 581 7.22 2.44 8.73
N TRP A 582 6.37 2.81 7.77
CA TRP A 582 5.11 2.11 7.44
C TRP A 582 5.30 1.03 6.36
N TRP A 583 5.28 1.40 5.07
CA TRP A 583 5.42 0.46 3.96
C TRP A 583 6.46 0.94 2.92
N PRO A 584 7.77 0.93 3.23
CA PRO A 584 8.79 1.48 2.32
C PRO A 584 8.74 0.98 0.86
N PRO A 585 8.51 -0.33 0.57
CA PRO A 585 8.43 -0.80 -0.81
C PRO A 585 7.21 -0.27 -1.57
N GLN A 586 6.11 0.01 -0.87
CA GLN A 586 4.86 0.42 -1.52
C GLN A 586 4.64 1.94 -1.49
N SER A 587 5.21 2.63 -0.50
CA SER A 587 5.26 4.08 -0.34
C SER A 587 6.68 4.51 0.08
N PRO A 588 7.58 4.70 -0.89
CA PRO A 588 8.96 5.08 -0.62
C PRO A 588 9.08 6.38 0.19
N TRP A 589 10.12 6.48 1.03
CA TRP A 589 10.37 7.68 1.82
C TRP A 589 11.74 8.31 1.55
N ASN A 590 12.81 7.51 1.67
CA ASN A 590 14.18 7.95 1.43
C ASN A 590 14.71 7.26 0.17
N VAL A 591 14.91 8.02 -0.91
CA VAL A 591 15.25 7.49 -2.25
C VAL A 591 16.43 8.22 -2.85
N LEU A 592 17.07 7.64 -3.85
CA LEU A 592 18.16 8.28 -4.60
C LEU A 592 17.62 9.04 -5.82
N ALA A 593 18.04 10.30 -5.98
CA ALA A 593 17.77 11.05 -7.20
C ALA A 593 18.43 10.38 -8.42
N GLY A 594 17.68 10.19 -9.51
CA GLY A 594 18.12 9.40 -10.68
C GLY A 594 18.31 10.17 -12.00
N GLU A 595 18.31 11.50 -11.97
CA GLU A 595 18.52 12.32 -13.18
C GLU A 595 20.01 12.44 -13.52
N PHE A 596 20.46 11.75 -14.56
CA PHE A 596 21.87 11.76 -15.00
C PHE A 596 22.19 12.81 -16.07
N SER A 597 21.19 13.37 -16.73
CA SER A 597 21.38 14.41 -17.74
C SER A 597 21.47 15.80 -17.07
N LEU A 598 22.20 16.73 -17.70
CA LEU A 598 22.28 18.11 -17.21
C LEU A 598 20.88 18.76 -17.16
N GLU A 599 20.06 18.54 -18.19
CA GLU A 599 18.68 19.05 -18.25
C GLU A 599 17.83 18.51 -17.10
N GLY A 600 17.85 17.19 -16.88
CA GLY A 600 17.10 16.55 -15.79
C GLY A 600 17.54 17.02 -14.41
N GLN A 601 18.84 17.23 -14.19
CA GLN A 601 19.37 17.75 -12.91
C GLN A 601 18.98 19.22 -12.69
N LEU A 602 18.99 20.04 -13.75
CA LEU A 602 18.54 21.43 -13.66
C LEU A 602 17.06 21.54 -13.31
N GLN A 603 16.23 20.62 -13.80
CA GLN A 603 14.80 20.54 -13.47
C GLN A 603 14.54 19.92 -12.09
N ASN A 604 15.31 18.91 -11.69
CA ASN A 604 15.16 18.25 -10.39
C ASN A 604 15.79 19.04 -9.24
N HIS A 605 16.69 19.97 -9.52
CA HIS A 605 17.47 20.76 -8.55
C HIS A 605 18.29 19.91 -7.55
N VAL A 606 18.52 18.64 -7.88
CA VAL A 606 19.25 17.67 -7.05
C VAL A 606 20.18 16.86 -7.95
N ALA A 607 21.44 16.72 -7.52
CA ALA A 607 22.42 15.88 -8.19
C ALA A 607 22.05 14.38 -8.10
N ALA A 608 22.33 13.62 -9.15
CA ALA A 608 22.15 12.17 -9.14
C ALA A 608 22.89 11.49 -7.98
N GLY A 609 22.29 10.44 -7.42
CA GLY A 609 22.84 9.65 -6.32
C GLY A 609 22.67 10.28 -4.93
N LYS A 610 22.16 11.52 -4.82
CA LYS A 610 21.83 12.11 -3.52
C LYS A 610 20.55 11.48 -2.96
N GLN A 611 20.59 11.07 -1.69
CA GLN A 611 19.40 10.62 -0.99
C GLN A 611 18.50 11.82 -0.63
N VAL A 612 17.21 11.71 -0.95
CA VAL A 612 16.21 12.76 -0.76
C VAL A 612 14.90 12.19 -0.24
N ASN A 613 14.01 13.05 0.25
CA ASN A 613 12.62 12.66 0.48
C ASN A 613 11.91 12.42 -0.85
N TYR A 614 11.25 11.27 -0.97
CA TYR A 614 10.53 10.84 -2.18
C TYR A 614 9.39 11.81 -2.56
N ALA A 615 8.58 12.19 -1.57
CA ALA A 615 7.41 13.02 -1.74
C ALA A 615 7.69 14.55 -1.67
N ARG A 616 8.96 14.96 -1.79
CA ARG A 616 9.36 16.38 -1.74
C ARG A 616 8.54 17.24 -2.72
N GLY A 617 7.93 18.32 -2.24
CA GLY A 617 7.07 19.18 -3.05
C GLY A 617 5.57 18.88 -2.96
N LEU A 618 5.19 17.68 -2.48
CA LEU A 618 3.82 17.38 -2.04
C LEU A 618 3.74 17.62 -0.53
N ASN A 619 3.42 18.86 -0.17
CA ASN A 619 3.49 19.38 1.20
C ASN A 619 2.15 19.32 1.95
N SER A 620 1.06 18.95 1.27
CA SER A 620 -0.27 18.79 1.87
C SER A 620 -1.00 17.54 1.35
N TYR A 621 -2.00 17.11 2.10
CA TYR A 621 -2.86 16.00 1.71
C TYR A 621 -3.63 16.30 0.40
N SER A 622 -4.15 17.52 0.28
CA SER A 622 -4.81 18.02 -0.94
C SER A 622 -3.92 17.86 -2.18
N GLN A 623 -2.63 18.20 -2.08
CA GLN A 623 -1.67 18.05 -3.17
C GLN A 623 -1.42 16.58 -3.53
N MET A 624 -1.47 15.65 -2.57
CA MET A 624 -1.35 14.22 -2.87
C MET A 624 -2.54 13.72 -3.71
N ILE A 625 -3.77 14.15 -3.39
CA ILE A 625 -4.96 13.83 -4.19
C ILE A 625 -4.82 14.35 -5.62
N GLU A 626 -4.35 15.59 -5.77
CA GLU A 626 -4.24 16.21 -7.10
C GLU A 626 -3.07 15.65 -7.91
N HIS A 627 -1.94 15.34 -7.27
CA HIS A 627 -0.66 15.19 -7.95
C HIS A 627 0.10 13.89 -7.62
N TRP A 628 -0.55 12.86 -7.08
CA TRP A 628 0.07 11.54 -6.83
C TRP A 628 0.83 11.00 -8.06
N SER A 629 0.30 11.20 -9.27
CA SER A 629 0.90 10.73 -10.53
C SER A 629 2.20 11.46 -10.90
N ALA A 630 2.59 12.52 -10.19
CA ALA A 630 3.83 13.25 -10.41
C ALA A 630 5.06 12.58 -9.77
N LEU A 631 4.84 11.70 -8.80
CA LEU A 631 5.90 11.00 -8.06
C LEU A 631 6.70 10.05 -8.95
N ALA A 632 7.93 9.74 -8.54
CA ALA A 632 8.82 8.88 -9.32
C ALA A 632 8.42 7.40 -9.20
N PHE A 633 8.82 6.59 -10.16
CA PHE A 633 8.98 5.14 -9.93
C PHE A 633 10.42 4.89 -9.46
N ILE A 634 10.62 3.96 -8.53
CA ILE A 634 11.92 3.52 -8.04
C ILE A 634 12.25 2.22 -8.76
N ARG A 635 13.29 2.25 -9.58
CA ARG A 635 13.64 1.15 -10.48
C ARG A 635 15.13 0.86 -10.44
N ASP A 636 15.51 -0.40 -10.60
CA ASP A 636 16.90 -0.79 -10.77
C ASP A 636 17.45 -0.26 -12.11
N ARG A 637 18.45 0.62 -12.04
CA ARG A 637 19.15 1.16 -13.21
C ARG A 637 20.23 0.20 -13.72
N ASN A 638 20.52 -0.87 -12.99
CA ASN A 638 21.57 -1.83 -13.29
C ASN A 638 21.05 -3.26 -13.54
N VAL A 639 19.80 -3.39 -14.03
CA VAL A 639 19.07 -4.67 -14.20
C VAL A 639 19.83 -5.77 -14.97
N ASN A 640 20.76 -5.41 -15.85
CA ASN A 640 21.54 -6.39 -16.63
C ASN A 640 22.72 -7.01 -15.85
N ASN A 641 22.98 -6.55 -14.62
CA ASN A 641 24.08 -7.01 -13.77
C ASN A 641 23.52 -7.60 -12.47
N GLU A 642 23.10 -8.86 -12.54
CA GLU A 642 22.53 -9.59 -11.41
C GLU A 642 23.44 -9.51 -10.16
N GLY A 643 22.83 -9.23 -9.00
CA GLY A 643 23.53 -9.08 -7.72
C GLY A 643 24.12 -7.70 -7.45
N PHE A 644 24.07 -6.76 -8.41
CA PHE A 644 24.59 -5.39 -8.24
C PHE A 644 23.52 -4.31 -8.47
N PRO A 645 22.42 -4.32 -7.68
CA PRO A 645 21.32 -3.39 -7.90
C PRO A 645 21.73 -1.93 -7.68
N PHE A 646 21.13 -1.02 -8.43
CA PHE A 646 21.25 0.41 -8.23
C PHE A 646 19.90 1.09 -8.49
N PHE A 647 19.11 1.23 -7.42
CA PHE A 647 17.79 1.81 -7.50
C PHE A 647 17.82 3.33 -7.38
N THR A 648 17.12 4.00 -8.31
CA THR A 648 16.94 5.46 -8.28
C THR A 648 15.53 5.85 -8.70
N GLU A 649 15.16 7.09 -8.43
CA GLU A 649 13.98 7.71 -9.03
C GLU A 649 14.07 7.71 -10.57
N THR A 650 12.98 7.34 -11.24
CA THR A 650 12.76 7.48 -12.67
C THR A 650 11.39 8.11 -12.93
N GLU A 651 11.26 8.83 -14.05
CA GLU A 651 9.97 9.33 -14.54
C GLU A 651 9.24 10.30 -13.57
N ARG A 652 9.97 10.93 -12.64
CA ARG A 652 9.44 12.01 -11.80
C ARG A 652 9.03 13.20 -12.67
N ASN A 653 7.89 13.80 -12.39
CA ASN A 653 7.42 14.97 -13.14
C ASN A 653 8.03 16.24 -12.54
N ASN A 654 9.36 16.42 -12.68
CA ASN A 654 10.11 17.51 -12.04
C ASN A 654 9.59 18.90 -12.42
N GLU A 655 9.10 19.09 -13.65
CA GLU A 655 8.51 20.35 -14.13
C GLU A 655 7.28 20.82 -13.32
N LEU A 656 6.64 19.94 -12.55
CA LEU A 656 5.53 20.30 -11.66
C LEU A 656 5.98 21.00 -10.38
N PHE A 657 7.25 20.83 -9.98
CA PHE A 657 7.73 21.31 -8.70
C PHE A 657 8.59 22.55 -8.89
N GLU A 658 8.26 23.61 -8.17
CA GLU A 658 9.17 24.73 -7.98
C GLU A 658 10.16 24.44 -6.85
N PHE A 659 11.27 25.17 -6.90
CA PHE A 659 12.38 25.05 -5.98
C PHE A 659 12.79 26.43 -5.46
N LYS A 660 13.03 26.50 -4.15
CA LYS A 660 13.64 27.67 -3.52
C LYS A 660 14.72 27.22 -2.55
N SER A 661 15.92 27.77 -2.68
CA SER A 661 16.95 27.65 -1.65
C SER A 661 16.76 28.74 -0.60
N VAL A 662 16.50 28.35 0.65
CA VAL A 662 16.34 29.26 1.79
C VAL A 662 17.58 29.19 2.67
N LYS A 663 18.28 30.32 2.83
CA LYS A 663 19.49 30.37 3.65
C LYS A 663 19.12 30.32 5.13
N VAL A 664 19.90 29.61 5.97
CA VAL A 664 19.58 29.48 7.41
C VAL A 664 19.51 30.84 8.10
N GLY A 665 20.35 31.80 7.70
CA GLY A 665 20.32 33.16 8.25
C GLY A 665 19.02 33.93 8.01
N GLN A 666 18.20 33.52 7.04
CA GLN A 666 16.85 34.07 6.83
C GLN A 666 15.86 33.59 7.89
N ILE A 667 16.12 32.45 8.54
CA ILE A 667 15.29 31.88 9.60
C ILE A 667 15.80 32.34 10.96
N THR A 668 17.12 32.29 11.18
CA THR A 668 17.73 32.62 12.49
C THR A 668 17.90 34.13 12.70
N GLY A 669 17.87 34.93 11.63
CA GLY A 669 18.21 36.36 11.67
C GLY A 669 19.72 36.63 11.75
N ASN A 670 20.56 35.58 11.76
CA ASN A 670 22.01 35.69 11.79
C ASN A 670 22.62 35.47 10.38
N PRO A 671 23.16 36.51 9.73
CA PRO A 671 23.74 36.37 8.38
C PRO A 671 24.93 35.40 8.29
N GLN A 672 25.58 35.07 9.41
CA GLN A 672 26.68 34.10 9.44
C GLN A 672 26.21 32.68 9.14
N ASP A 673 24.93 32.38 9.34
CA ASP A 673 24.40 31.03 9.07
C ASP A 673 24.12 30.81 7.58
N ASN A 674 24.31 31.83 6.73
CA ASN A 674 24.03 31.76 5.28
C ASN A 674 24.96 30.83 4.49
N GLU A 675 25.98 30.24 5.12
CA GLU A 675 26.78 29.16 4.54
C GLU A 675 25.99 27.86 4.39
N THR A 676 24.88 27.72 5.13
CA THR A 676 23.96 26.59 5.03
C THR A 676 22.64 27.03 4.39
N GLU A 677 22.10 26.18 3.51
CA GLU A 677 20.83 26.43 2.83
C GLU A 677 19.89 25.21 2.92
N PHE A 678 18.58 25.49 3.00
CA PHE A 678 17.50 24.52 2.94
C PHE A 678 16.85 24.56 1.56
N PRO A 679 16.92 23.48 0.78
CA PRO A 679 16.14 23.37 -0.43
C PRO A 679 14.69 23.04 -0.10
N ILE A 680 13.78 23.87 -0.62
CA ILE A 680 12.35 23.73 -0.46
C ILE A 680 11.75 23.45 -1.83
N PHE A 681 11.10 22.29 -1.94
CA PHE A 681 10.28 21.94 -3.09
C PHE A 681 8.82 22.22 -2.76
N PHE A 682 8.07 22.74 -3.72
CA PHE A 682 6.64 23.02 -3.57
C PHE A 682 5.96 23.07 -4.94
N ILE A 683 4.62 23.00 -4.97
CA ILE A 683 3.84 23.23 -6.18
C ILE A 683 3.39 24.68 -6.17
N ASN A 684 3.54 25.39 -7.29
CA ASN A 684 3.03 26.75 -7.45
C ASN A 684 1.55 26.71 -7.86
N ASP A 685 0.72 27.43 -7.13
CA ASP A 685 -0.72 27.55 -7.41
C ASP A 685 -0.99 28.15 -8.80
N ASN A 686 -0.08 28.96 -9.35
CA ASN A 686 -0.20 29.52 -10.69
C ASN A 686 0.33 28.57 -11.77
N ARG A 687 -0.55 27.71 -12.28
CA ARG A 687 -0.29 26.68 -13.32
C ARG A 687 0.35 27.21 -14.62
N GLU A 688 0.27 28.51 -14.94
CA GLU A 688 0.97 29.10 -16.09
C GLU A 688 2.50 28.93 -16.00
N PHE A 689 3.04 28.67 -14.80
CA PHE A 689 4.47 28.42 -14.62
C PHE A 689 4.95 27.17 -15.41
N LEU A 690 4.09 26.16 -15.62
CA LEU A 690 4.43 24.96 -16.38
C LEU A 690 4.82 25.31 -17.82
N LEU A 691 4.16 26.30 -18.42
CA LEU A 691 4.42 26.76 -19.78
C LEU A 691 5.80 27.45 -19.93
N ARG A 692 6.41 27.90 -18.82
CA ARG A 692 7.74 28.55 -18.82
C ARG A 692 8.85 27.59 -19.21
N HIS A 693 8.69 26.29 -18.96
CA HIS A 693 9.68 25.26 -19.29
C HIS A 693 9.85 25.08 -20.80
N LYS A 694 8.84 25.47 -21.61
CA LYS A 694 8.80 25.32 -23.08
C LYS A 694 9.02 23.89 -23.60
N THR A 695 9.01 22.88 -22.74
CA THR A 695 9.12 21.46 -23.11
C THR A 695 7.79 20.94 -23.65
N ILE A 696 7.83 19.84 -24.42
CA ILE A 696 6.61 19.17 -24.90
C ILE A 696 5.82 18.57 -23.72
N LYS A 697 6.54 17.99 -22.74
CA LYS A 697 5.95 17.40 -21.54
C LYS A 697 5.19 18.45 -20.72
N GLY A 698 5.80 19.60 -20.44
CA GLY A 698 5.19 20.66 -19.65
C GLY A 698 3.95 21.26 -20.30
N LYS A 699 3.97 21.41 -21.64
CA LYS A 699 2.77 21.83 -22.40
C LYS A 699 1.63 20.82 -22.28
N LYS A 700 1.92 19.53 -22.52
CA LYS A 700 0.92 18.46 -22.38
C LYS A 700 0.38 18.35 -20.95
N MET A 701 1.24 18.56 -19.96
CA MET A 701 0.84 18.56 -18.54
C MET A 701 -0.06 19.75 -18.21
N ALA A 702 0.27 20.96 -18.69
CA ALA A 702 -0.57 22.13 -18.52
C ALA A 702 -1.95 21.94 -19.19
N GLU A 703 -1.98 21.49 -20.44
CA GLU A 703 -3.21 21.16 -21.18
C GLU A 703 -4.05 20.11 -20.43
N TYR A 704 -3.41 19.05 -19.92
CA TYR A 704 -4.09 18.03 -19.12
C TYR A 704 -4.68 18.61 -17.83
N LEU A 705 -3.92 19.41 -17.07
CA LEU A 705 -4.41 20.04 -15.83
C LEU A 705 -5.51 21.07 -16.07
N GLU A 706 -5.57 21.69 -17.25
CA GLU A 706 -6.66 22.58 -17.68
C GLU A 706 -7.93 21.79 -18.08
N GLN A 707 -7.78 20.69 -18.81
CA GLN A 707 -8.90 19.82 -19.23
C GLN A 707 -9.51 19.06 -18.04
N ARG A 708 -8.66 18.66 -17.10
CA ARG A 708 -9.05 18.01 -15.86
C ARG A 708 -9.85 19.05 -15.07
N ALA A 709 -11.18 18.88 -15.01
CA ALA A 709 -12.12 19.74 -14.27
C ALA A 709 -11.94 19.61 -12.74
N PHE A 710 -10.69 19.65 -12.28
CA PHE A 710 -10.25 19.44 -10.91
C PHE A 710 -10.54 20.69 -10.10
N LYS A 711 -11.31 20.52 -9.03
CA LYS A 711 -11.58 21.59 -8.08
C LYS A 711 -10.55 21.54 -6.96
N PRO A 712 -9.92 22.67 -6.59
CA PRO A 712 -8.94 22.70 -5.50
C PRO A 712 -9.50 22.07 -4.23
N VAL A 713 -8.73 21.18 -3.62
CA VAL A 713 -9.13 20.47 -2.41
C VAL A 713 -8.74 21.31 -1.19
N LYS A 714 -9.70 21.62 -0.32
CA LYS A 714 -9.47 22.34 0.94
C LYS A 714 -9.28 21.36 2.09
N THR A 715 -8.41 21.72 3.04
CA THR A 715 -8.08 20.92 4.22
C THR A 715 -8.11 21.81 5.47
N LYS A 716 -8.62 21.30 6.59
CA LYS A 716 -8.49 21.96 7.91
C LYS A 716 -7.32 21.39 8.69
N ASN A 717 -6.66 22.24 9.50
CA ASN A 717 -5.68 21.86 10.52
C ASN A 717 -4.56 20.91 10.04
N ILE A 718 -3.68 21.38 9.14
CA ILE A 718 -2.46 20.64 8.80
C ILE A 718 -1.24 21.53 9.05
N GLN A 719 -0.36 21.09 9.95
CA GLN A 719 1.01 21.59 9.95
C GLN A 719 1.71 21.06 8.69
N PRO A 720 2.34 21.92 7.86
CA PRO A 720 3.07 21.48 6.68
C PRO A 720 4.13 20.45 7.07
N ARG A 721 4.39 19.45 6.21
CA ARG A 721 5.47 18.48 6.44
C ARG A 721 6.76 19.25 6.73
N SER A 722 7.27 19.12 7.95
CA SER A 722 8.67 19.43 8.26
C SER A 722 9.51 18.59 7.30
N GLY A 723 10.15 19.26 6.34
CA GLY A 723 11.08 18.62 5.41
C GLY A 723 12.16 17.94 6.23
N THR A 724 12.09 16.61 6.37
CA THR A 724 13.12 15.85 7.07
C THR A 724 14.41 16.05 6.30
N LYS A 725 15.42 16.54 7.02
CA LYS A 725 16.75 16.94 6.56
C LYS A 725 17.20 16.15 5.33
N LEU A 726 17.54 16.84 4.24
CA LEU A 726 18.52 16.32 3.31
C LEU A 726 19.80 16.05 4.12
N ARG A 727 20.16 14.79 4.33
CA ARG A 727 21.53 14.48 4.72
C ARG A 727 22.39 14.78 3.49
N GLY A 728 23.23 15.81 3.63
CA GLY A 728 24.29 16.12 2.68
C GLY A 728 25.40 15.09 2.77
#